data_AF-A0A077ZJH8-F1
#
_entry.id   AF-A0A077ZJH8-F1
#
_cell.length_a   1.000
_cell.length_b   1.000
_cell.length_c   1.000
_cell.angle_alpha   90.00
_cell.angle_beta   90.00
_cell.angle_gamma   90.00
#
_symmetry.space_group_name_H-M   'P 1'
#
loop_
_entity.id
_entity.type
_entity.pdbx_description
1 polymer ?
#
loop_
_entity_poly.entity_id
_entity_poly.type
_entity_poly.pdbx_seq_one_letter_code
_entity_poly.pdbx_strand_id
1 'polypeptide(L)'
;MTVCQLSRHLIALWTTGNLMARELLQRIMPEGLLLYLNSTDRAPPLDNDLSLTRCNSDVNDKNYDKLSDQKENLVVDRLIHVRKAVENQLDFLFQHWFHRRKTELQRKDTRQDLKVALENELQAFERSRETEEGQLVCWNYWDFEVHGDILLIYIALVLAQVFYQSLEKEICVDNHYLRLFVGEQSSSDVAKSLTNPKQFFYDVYHRYLSSTSNHVRCLCLRALSVTYEEHFVQIGAFSGIRDLVSLLSHSADLSECNCLLNFIGKLALLKANVKEIINANGLELLVELASLAHLDRKRKQFVVETNVIEFSKEDDYSSSKEWFYRNEKDEEVGPVKCLFSEGGINSSSLFRAQGLEGWKRLEDIAQFRWTLIATGVSSMSETAIANFILNLLTKIVRFFPSRDPENGIIRPPSKVRQILTSSQCLPHIVQLFLTFEPNIVAKTAVLLSLLITDSIVLPRLYLTGIFFFALMYSGSNILEIFELFKSVHMKQAFCSVQIRETLPTRSILHSLLPEAAIYYFENYGVERFSEIFLGEFDNPEIIWNTEMRRYMIERIASHVADFSVRLPSNVQAVYQYCPMVSIVYEHLKNELFCHKYYLKHLCDTIRFPDWPIVEPVKLLQSCLVTWKAQMERKDPLMTVEQACDVLEITYDDWKYIVITHAVNLHYYFPLEGQSI
;
A
#
# COMPACT_ATOMS: atom_id res chain seq x y z
N MET A 1 0.24 33.48 43.69
CA MET A 1 0.16 32.03 43.44
C MET A 1 -1.15 31.78 42.74
N THR A 2 -1.13 31.33 41.49
CA THR A 2 -2.36 30.86 40.82
C THR A 2 -3.02 29.78 41.67
N VAL A 3 -4.36 29.71 41.73
CA VAL A 3 -5.09 28.68 42.50
C VAL A 3 -4.58 27.27 42.17
N CYS A 4 -4.14 27.03 40.93
CA CYS A 4 -3.52 25.78 40.50
C CYS A 4 -2.13 25.50 41.12
N GLN A 5 -1.29 26.52 41.29
CA GLN A 5 -0.02 26.37 42.04
C GLN A 5 -0.29 26.02 43.49
N LEU A 6 -1.35 26.60 44.06
CA LEU A 6 -1.75 26.37 45.44
C LEU A 6 -2.35 24.98 45.65
N SER A 7 -3.18 24.49 44.71
CA SER A 7 -3.68 23.10 44.75
C SER A 7 -2.59 22.07 44.49
N ARG A 8 -1.65 22.33 43.55
CA ARG A 8 -0.46 21.49 43.37
C ARG A 8 0.41 21.48 44.63
N HIS A 9 0.65 22.63 45.26
CA HIS A 9 1.40 22.69 46.51
C HIS A 9 0.65 22.00 47.63
N LEU A 10 -0.68 22.13 47.74
CA LEU A 10 -1.47 21.46 48.76
C LEU A 10 -1.47 19.94 48.57
N ILE A 11 -1.73 19.45 47.36
CA ILE A 11 -1.71 18.01 47.05
C ILE A 11 -0.28 17.46 47.19
N ALA A 12 0.73 18.19 46.74
CA ALA A 12 2.13 17.84 46.97
C ALA A 12 2.44 17.80 48.47
N LEU A 13 2.03 18.80 49.26
CA LEU A 13 2.22 18.83 50.71
C LEU A 13 1.50 17.66 51.40
N TRP A 14 0.31 17.29 50.89
CA TRP A 14 -0.50 16.17 51.40
C TRP A 14 0.09 14.80 51.05
N THR A 15 0.79 14.70 49.90
CA THR A 15 1.40 13.45 49.41
C THR A 15 2.88 13.32 49.77
N THR A 16 3.57 14.42 50.10
CA THR A 16 4.99 14.39 50.53
C THR A 16 5.13 13.68 51.87
N GLY A 17 5.79 12.52 51.85
CA GLY A 17 6.13 11.75 53.04
C GLY A 17 5.03 10.81 53.56
N ASN A 18 3.85 10.77 52.94
CA ASN A 18 2.77 9.85 53.34
C ASN A 18 2.52 8.80 52.23
N LEU A 19 3.08 7.60 52.43
CA LEU A 19 2.88 6.46 51.53
C LEU A 19 1.39 6.12 51.35
N MET A 20 0.61 6.20 52.42
CA MET A 20 -0.82 5.86 52.39
C MET A 20 -1.63 6.84 51.56
N ALA A 21 -1.30 8.14 51.63
CA ALA A 21 -1.94 9.15 50.79
C ALA A 21 -1.62 8.93 49.29
N ARG A 22 -0.39 8.48 48.98
CA ARG A 22 0.02 8.19 47.60
C ARG A 22 -0.66 6.92 47.07
N GLU A 23 -0.76 5.87 47.89
CA GLU A 23 -1.50 4.65 47.56
C GLU A 23 -2.98 4.95 47.33
N LEU A 24 -3.60 5.77 48.19
CA LEU A 24 -4.99 6.18 48.02
C LEU A 24 -5.20 6.96 46.72
N LEU A 25 -4.32 7.91 46.40
CA LEU A 25 -4.39 8.66 45.14
C LEU A 25 -4.25 7.76 43.92
N GLN A 26 -3.37 6.75 44.01
CA GLN A 26 -3.20 5.69 43.00
C GLN A 26 -4.46 4.83 42.83
N ARG A 27 -5.25 4.63 43.88
CA ARG A 27 -6.52 3.88 43.87
C ARG A 27 -7.75 4.69 43.52
N ILE A 28 -7.69 6.02 43.60
CA ILE A 28 -8.85 6.88 43.32
C ILE A 28 -8.77 7.47 41.91
N MET A 29 -7.60 7.93 41.47
CA MET A 29 -7.48 8.70 40.23
C MET A 29 -7.05 7.81 39.05
N PRO A 30 -7.52 8.06 37.81
CA PRO A 30 -7.00 7.36 36.64
C PRO A 30 -5.50 7.66 36.50
N GLU A 31 -4.71 6.68 36.07
CA GLU A 31 -3.26 6.85 36.03
C GLU A 31 -2.79 7.97 35.09
N GLY A 32 -3.56 8.28 34.04
CA GLY A 32 -3.32 9.44 33.18
C GLY A 32 -3.37 10.80 33.92
N LEU A 33 -4.13 10.91 35.01
CA LEU A 33 -4.15 12.09 35.89
C LEU A 33 -2.92 12.10 36.82
N LEU A 34 -2.51 10.93 37.32
CA LEU A 34 -1.32 10.78 38.17
C LEU A 34 -0.03 11.09 37.40
N LEU A 35 0.08 10.61 36.15
CA LEU A 35 1.18 10.92 35.26
C LEU A 35 1.25 12.42 34.96
N TYR A 36 0.09 13.09 34.83
CA TYR A 36 0.04 14.53 34.65
C TYR A 36 0.51 15.31 35.90
N LEU A 37 0.20 14.84 37.11
CA LEU A 37 0.72 15.44 38.34
C LEU A 37 2.26 15.40 38.40
N ASN A 38 2.88 14.42 37.73
CA ASN A 38 4.32 14.28 37.60
C ASN A 38 4.89 14.95 36.32
N SER A 39 4.06 15.48 35.42
CA SER A 39 4.53 16.12 34.18
C SER A 39 5.11 17.52 34.46
N THR A 40 6.22 17.84 33.77
CA THR A 40 6.86 19.16 33.80
C THR A 40 6.20 20.16 32.84
N ASP A 41 5.16 19.76 32.12
CA ASP A 41 4.49 20.60 31.13
C ASP A 41 3.88 21.86 31.74
N ARG A 42 4.12 23.01 31.09
CA ARG A 42 3.46 24.27 31.46
C ARG A 42 1.96 24.17 31.22
N ALA A 43 1.18 24.59 32.23
CA ALA A 43 -0.27 24.74 32.11
C ALA A 43 -0.61 25.85 31.10
N PRO A 44 -1.69 25.74 30.30
CA PRO A 44 -2.16 26.84 29.47
C PRO A 44 -2.54 28.05 30.35
N PRO A 45 -2.36 29.30 29.87
CA PRO A 45 -2.88 30.46 30.57
C PRO A 45 -4.41 30.39 30.64
N LEU A 46 -4.98 30.52 31.85
CA LEU A 46 -6.43 30.69 32.01
C LEU A 46 -6.80 32.15 31.70
N ASP A 47 -7.79 32.34 30.83
CA ASP A 47 -8.46 33.63 30.64
C ASP A 47 -9.36 33.94 31.85
N ASN A 48 -9.22 35.17 32.36
CA ASN A 48 -10.08 35.90 33.30
C ASN A 48 -10.20 35.41 34.75
N ASP A 49 -9.40 36.06 35.61
CA ASP A 49 -9.67 36.28 37.03
C ASP A 49 -11.10 36.82 37.25
N LEU A 50 -11.94 36.05 37.93
CA LEU A 50 -13.15 36.57 38.59
C LEU A 50 -13.00 36.43 40.11
N SER A 51 -12.47 37.51 40.68
CA SER A 51 -12.91 38.11 41.95
C SER A 51 -13.25 37.18 43.11
N LEU A 52 -12.22 36.80 43.89
CA LEU A 52 -12.39 36.61 45.34
C LEU A 52 -12.35 37.98 46.01
N THR A 53 -13.47 38.69 46.05
CA THR A 53 -13.63 39.91 46.87
C THR A 53 -13.67 39.53 48.35
N ARG A 54 -12.66 40.03 49.07
CA ARG A 54 -12.61 40.17 50.53
C ARG A 54 -13.91 40.76 51.09
N CYS A 55 -14.41 40.19 52.18
CA CYS A 55 -15.21 40.92 53.17
C CYS A 55 -14.58 40.74 54.55
N ASN A 56 -13.67 41.66 54.90
CA ASN A 56 -13.38 42.02 56.28
C ASN A 56 -14.13 43.32 56.54
N SER A 57 -15.12 43.32 57.44
CA SER A 57 -15.59 44.54 58.13
C SER A 57 -16.61 44.17 59.22
N ASP A 58 -16.16 44.33 60.47
CA ASP A 58 -16.81 45.00 61.59
C ASP A 58 -18.22 44.55 62.03
N VAL A 59 -18.31 43.88 63.19
CA VAL A 59 -19.30 44.22 64.23
C VAL A 59 -18.69 44.02 65.62
N ASN A 60 -18.64 45.12 66.36
CA ASN A 60 -18.19 45.27 67.75
C ASN A 60 -19.19 44.70 68.79
N ASP A 61 -18.64 44.53 69.99
CA ASP A 61 -19.25 44.75 71.31
C ASP A 61 -20.02 43.61 72.00
N LYS A 62 -19.39 43.19 73.12
CA LYS A 62 -19.97 42.94 74.45
C LYS A 62 -21.14 41.95 74.54
N ASN A 63 -20.82 40.72 74.96
CA ASN A 63 -21.33 40.17 76.22
C ASN A 63 -20.61 38.85 76.52
N TYR A 64 -19.85 38.86 77.61
CA TYR A 64 -19.37 37.66 78.29
C TYR A 64 -20.57 36.95 78.96
N ASP A 65 -20.42 35.64 79.17
CA ASP A 65 -21.32 34.73 79.89
C ASP A 65 -22.51 34.16 79.08
N LYS A 66 -22.20 33.17 78.24
CA LYS A 66 -22.89 31.87 78.12
C LYS A 66 -22.35 31.08 76.91
N LEU A 67 -22.50 29.76 76.98
CA LEU A 67 -22.39 28.79 75.87
C LEU A 67 -20.98 28.24 75.57
N SER A 68 -20.50 27.40 76.50
CA SER A 68 -19.55 26.31 76.19
C SER A 68 -20.02 25.38 75.07
N ASP A 69 -21.31 25.41 74.71
CA ASP A 69 -21.91 24.55 73.68
C ASP A 69 -21.80 25.12 72.25
N GLN A 70 -21.35 26.37 72.07
CA GLN A 70 -21.20 26.95 70.72
C GLN A 70 -19.89 26.56 70.01
N LYS A 71 -18.89 26.03 70.73
CA LYS A 71 -17.59 25.69 70.13
C LYS A 71 -17.61 24.43 69.27
N GLU A 72 -18.46 23.45 69.56
CA GLU A 72 -18.56 22.23 68.74
C GLU A 72 -19.22 22.52 67.38
N ASN A 73 -20.28 23.34 67.34
CA ASN A 73 -20.95 23.72 66.09
C ASN A 73 -20.03 24.54 65.15
N LEU A 74 -19.16 25.40 65.71
CA LEU A 74 -18.19 26.18 64.93
C LEU A 74 -17.12 25.32 64.25
N VAL A 75 -16.73 24.19 64.84
CA VAL A 75 -15.75 23.26 64.23
C VAL A 75 -16.40 22.46 63.11
N VAL A 76 -17.63 21.99 63.32
CA VAL A 76 -18.42 21.29 62.30
C VAL A 76 -18.69 22.18 61.09
N ASP A 77 -19.10 23.45 61.30
CA ASP A 77 -19.32 24.40 60.21
C ASP A 77 -18.04 24.72 59.41
N ARG A 78 -16.88 24.77 60.08
CA ARG A 78 -15.58 24.91 59.42
C ARG A 78 -15.24 23.69 58.57
N LEU A 79 -15.50 22.48 59.07
CA LEU A 79 -15.26 21.24 58.31
C LEU A 79 -16.16 21.16 57.07
N ILE A 80 -17.43 21.56 57.17
CA ILE A 80 -18.35 21.62 56.02
C ILE A 80 -17.86 22.63 54.97
N HIS A 81 -17.35 23.79 55.38
CA HIS A 81 -16.77 24.78 54.47
C HIS A 81 -15.50 24.27 53.79
N VAL A 82 -14.62 23.59 54.53
CA VAL A 82 -13.40 22.97 53.98
C VAL A 82 -13.78 21.89 52.96
N ARG A 83 -14.77 21.04 53.27
CA ARG A 83 -15.28 20.02 52.34
C ARG A 83 -15.76 20.64 51.03
N LYS A 84 -16.63 21.65 51.08
CA LYS A 84 -17.13 22.35 49.88
C LYS A 84 -16.00 23.02 49.09
N ALA A 85 -15.00 23.58 49.78
CA ALA A 85 -13.84 24.19 49.12
C ALA A 85 -13.00 23.13 48.39
N VAL A 86 -12.80 21.95 48.98
CA VAL A 86 -12.09 20.83 48.37
C VAL A 86 -12.86 20.24 47.18
N GLU A 87 -14.18 20.04 47.30
CA GLU A 87 -15.05 19.61 46.20
C GLU A 87 -14.96 20.58 45.01
N ASN A 88 -15.05 21.89 45.27
CA ASN A 88 -14.90 22.92 44.24
C ASN A 88 -13.49 22.89 43.60
N GLN A 89 -12.43 22.66 44.38
CA GLN A 89 -11.07 22.58 43.82
C GLN A 89 -10.83 21.31 43.00
N LEU A 90 -11.37 20.17 43.40
CA LEU A 90 -11.37 18.94 42.59
C LEU A 90 -12.11 19.16 41.28
N ASP A 91 -13.26 19.84 41.31
CA ASP A 91 -14.03 20.21 40.11
C ASP A 91 -13.20 21.03 39.12
N PHE A 92 -12.44 22.02 39.60
CA PHE A 92 -11.52 22.80 38.76
C PHE A 92 -10.37 21.96 38.19
N LEU A 93 -9.82 21.03 38.97
CA LEU A 93 -8.72 20.16 38.55
C LEU A 93 -9.16 19.20 37.42
N PHE A 94 -10.35 18.61 37.55
CA PHE A 94 -10.95 17.80 36.49
C PHE A 94 -11.27 18.64 35.25
N GLN A 95 -11.89 19.82 35.40
CA GLN A 95 -12.19 20.71 34.27
C GLN A 95 -10.91 21.06 33.47
N HIS A 96 -9.81 21.36 34.16
CA HIS A 96 -8.53 21.65 33.52
C HIS A 96 -7.93 20.43 32.79
N TRP A 97 -8.05 19.24 33.37
CA TRP A 97 -7.57 17.99 32.74
C TRP A 97 -8.35 17.65 31.47
N PHE A 98 -9.68 17.81 31.49
CA PHE A 98 -10.54 17.55 30.33
C PHE A 98 -10.42 18.63 29.24
N HIS A 99 -10.03 19.86 29.57
CA HIS A 99 -9.97 20.94 28.57
C HIS A 99 -8.85 20.75 27.52
N ARG A 100 -7.80 19.98 27.84
CA ARG A 100 -6.63 19.79 26.96
C ARG A 100 -6.76 18.64 25.95
N ARG A 101 -7.78 17.78 26.03
CA ARG A 101 -8.04 16.69 25.08
C ARG A 101 -9.48 16.79 24.56
N LYS A 102 -9.65 17.18 23.29
CA LYS A 102 -10.94 17.25 22.58
C LYS A 102 -11.54 15.85 22.37
N THR A 103 -12.09 15.25 23.41
CA THR A 103 -12.99 14.10 23.28
C THR A 103 -14.33 14.42 23.94
N GLU A 104 -15.33 14.63 23.09
CA GLU A 104 -16.67 15.13 23.42
C GLU A 104 -17.57 14.12 24.18
N LEU A 105 -17.13 12.88 24.42
CA LEU A 105 -18.04 11.75 24.65
C LEU A 105 -17.96 10.99 25.99
N GLN A 106 -17.18 11.44 26.99
CA GLN A 106 -17.17 10.82 28.34
C GLN A 106 -17.12 11.84 29.49
N ARG A 107 -17.60 13.07 29.21
CA ARG A 107 -17.36 14.29 30.01
C ARG A 107 -18.16 14.38 31.32
N LYS A 108 -19.12 13.48 31.58
CA LYS A 108 -20.00 13.50 32.77
C LYS A 108 -19.98 12.19 33.56
N ASP A 109 -19.81 11.06 32.88
CA ASP A 109 -20.03 9.74 33.48
C ASP A 109 -18.86 9.34 34.39
N THR A 110 -17.59 9.49 33.97
CA THR A 110 -16.40 9.22 34.82
C THR A 110 -16.43 9.94 36.17
N ARG A 111 -16.86 11.21 36.16
CA ARG A 111 -17.00 12.03 37.37
C ARG A 111 -18.13 11.52 38.26
N GLN A 112 -19.26 11.16 37.64
CA GLN A 112 -20.42 10.65 38.36
C GLN A 112 -20.12 9.27 38.96
N ASP A 113 -19.41 8.40 38.23
CA ASP A 113 -18.98 7.08 38.71
C ASP A 113 -18.15 7.20 39.99
N LEU A 114 -17.13 8.07 39.98
CA LEU A 114 -16.28 8.30 41.15
C LEU A 114 -17.06 8.92 42.31
N LYS A 115 -17.92 9.90 42.01
CA LYS A 115 -18.75 10.57 43.02
C LYS A 115 -19.69 9.56 43.69
N VAL A 116 -20.40 8.75 42.92
CA VAL A 116 -21.35 7.75 43.42
C VAL A 116 -20.62 6.69 44.24
N ALA A 117 -19.44 6.23 43.80
CA ALA A 117 -18.64 5.28 44.57
C ALA A 117 -18.22 5.84 45.93
N LEU A 118 -17.71 7.08 45.97
CA LEU A 118 -17.32 7.74 47.22
C LEU A 118 -18.54 8.02 48.12
N GLU A 119 -19.67 8.43 47.56
CA GLU A 119 -20.91 8.67 48.32
C GLU A 119 -21.46 7.37 48.93
N ASN A 120 -21.42 6.26 48.19
CA ASN A 120 -21.84 4.95 48.69
C ASN A 120 -20.92 4.45 49.81
N GLU A 121 -19.61 4.64 49.66
CA GLU A 121 -18.62 4.23 50.66
C GLU A 121 -18.72 5.05 51.94
N LEU A 122 -18.90 6.36 51.82
CA LEU A 122 -19.16 7.25 52.96
C LEU A 122 -20.44 6.85 53.69
N GLN A 123 -21.52 6.55 52.96
CA GLN A 123 -22.76 6.07 53.56
C GLN A 123 -22.58 4.71 54.25
N ALA A 124 -21.81 3.78 53.67
CA ALA A 124 -21.52 2.50 54.30
C ALA A 124 -20.71 2.68 55.59
N PHE A 125 -19.70 3.55 55.57
CA PHE A 125 -18.91 3.89 56.75
C PHE A 125 -19.75 4.56 57.86
N GLU A 126 -20.63 5.50 57.51
CA GLU A 126 -21.54 6.15 58.45
C GLU A 126 -22.51 5.14 59.10
N ARG A 127 -23.08 4.22 58.32
CA ARG A 127 -23.94 3.13 58.86
C ARG A 127 -23.21 2.21 59.82
N SER A 128 -21.97 1.83 59.51
CA SER A 128 -21.15 0.99 60.40
C SER A 128 -20.80 1.73 61.70
N ARG A 129 -20.53 3.03 61.62
CA ARG A 129 -20.27 3.88 62.79
C ARG A 129 -21.49 4.02 63.70
N GLU A 130 -22.71 4.03 63.16
CA GLU A 130 -23.95 4.06 63.94
C GLU A 130 -24.28 2.71 64.60
N THR A 131 -23.82 1.59 64.04
CA THR A 131 -24.11 0.25 64.56
C THR A 131 -23.19 -0.14 65.72
N GLU A 132 -21.94 0.34 65.73
CA GLU A 132 -20.92 0.02 66.74
C GLU A 132 -20.77 1.15 67.78
N GLU A 133 -21.80 1.38 68.60
CA GLU A 133 -21.70 2.35 69.71
C GLU A 133 -20.56 1.96 70.68
N GLY A 134 -19.55 2.84 70.77
CA GLY A 134 -18.45 2.73 71.74
C GLY A 134 -17.14 2.14 71.22
N GLN A 135 -17.07 1.72 69.94
CA GLN A 135 -15.80 1.30 69.31
C GLN A 135 -15.31 2.30 68.27
N LEU A 136 -13.97 2.37 68.12
CA LEU A 136 -13.33 3.17 67.08
C LEU A 136 -13.48 2.45 65.74
N VAL A 137 -14.43 2.93 64.92
CA VAL A 137 -14.62 2.45 63.54
C VAL A 137 -13.63 3.17 62.63
N CYS A 138 -12.75 2.40 61.98
CA CYS A 138 -11.80 2.90 60.98
C CYS A 138 -12.32 2.60 59.58
N TRP A 139 -12.11 3.53 58.64
CA TRP A 139 -12.50 3.31 57.25
C TRP A 139 -11.61 2.22 56.63
N ASN A 140 -12.22 1.20 56.02
CA ASN A 140 -11.51 0.19 55.25
C ASN A 140 -11.09 0.76 53.88
N TYR A 141 -10.16 1.71 53.88
CA TYR A 141 -9.60 2.28 52.65
C TYR A 141 -8.75 1.28 51.86
N TRP A 142 -8.44 0.11 52.44
CA TRP A 142 -7.70 -0.95 51.76
C TRP A 142 -8.54 -1.64 50.69
N ASP A 143 -9.81 -1.90 50.99
CA ASP A 143 -10.74 -2.59 50.08
C ASP A 143 -11.62 -1.65 49.26
N PHE A 144 -11.46 -0.32 49.39
CA PHE A 144 -12.22 0.63 48.57
C PHE A 144 -11.78 0.50 47.10
N GLU A 145 -12.53 -0.33 46.39
CA GLU A 145 -12.42 -0.58 44.97
C GLU A 145 -13.82 -0.39 44.35
N VAL A 146 -13.88 0.36 43.26
CA VAL A 146 -15.14 0.57 42.53
C VAL A 146 -15.46 -0.71 41.74
N HIS A 147 -16.12 -1.67 42.39
CA HIS A 147 -16.55 -2.92 41.77
C HIS A 147 -18.07 -2.98 41.59
N GLY A 148 -18.50 -3.26 40.36
CA GLY A 148 -19.85 -3.69 40.02
C GLY A 148 -19.80 -5.13 39.48
N ASP A 149 -20.60 -6.01 40.09
CA ASP A 149 -20.61 -7.45 39.88
C ASP A 149 -20.94 -7.89 38.45
N ILE A 150 -20.17 -8.84 37.90
CA ILE A 150 -20.60 -10.23 37.58
C ILE A 150 -19.44 -10.99 36.87
N LEU A 151 -18.96 -12.03 37.56
CA LEU A 151 -18.36 -13.28 37.09
C LEU A 151 -17.28 -13.24 35.98
N LEU A 152 -16.01 -13.34 36.38
CA LEU A 152 -15.12 -14.47 36.05
C LEU A 152 -13.82 -14.38 36.87
N ILE A 153 -13.88 -15.01 38.05
CA ILE A 153 -12.78 -15.26 38.98
C ILE A 153 -11.86 -16.33 38.37
N TYR A 154 -10.62 -15.97 38.00
CA TYR A 154 -9.37 -16.69 38.32
C TYR A 154 -8.08 -16.20 37.61
N ILE A 155 -8.08 -15.09 36.85
CA ILE A 155 -6.82 -14.48 36.31
C ILE A 155 -6.60 -13.03 36.80
N ALA A 156 -7.58 -12.42 37.47
CA ALA A 156 -7.50 -11.02 37.95
C ALA A 156 -6.71 -10.81 39.27
N LEU A 157 -6.11 -11.85 39.86
CA LEU A 157 -5.51 -11.79 41.21
C LEU A 157 -4.05 -11.30 41.29
N VAL A 158 -3.49 -10.63 40.28
CA VAL A 158 -2.05 -10.24 40.33
C VAL A 158 -1.72 -8.77 40.00
N LEU A 159 -2.60 -7.94 39.45
CA LEU A 159 -2.25 -6.54 39.18
C LEU A 159 -3.43 -5.59 39.44
N ALA A 160 -3.36 -4.92 40.58
CA ALA A 160 -4.25 -3.85 41.01
C ALA A 160 -4.24 -2.68 40.02
N GLN A 161 -5.42 -2.23 39.56
CA GLN A 161 -5.69 -0.88 39.05
C GLN A 161 -7.21 -0.63 38.84
N VAL A 162 -7.62 0.61 39.13
CA VAL A 162 -8.98 1.14 39.22
C VAL A 162 -9.77 1.03 37.92
N PHE A 163 -10.94 0.38 37.94
CA PHE A 163 -11.84 0.29 36.79
C PHE A 163 -12.89 1.40 36.82
N TYR A 164 -12.85 2.27 35.81
CA TYR A 164 -13.92 3.23 35.54
C TYR A 164 -14.91 2.59 34.56
N GLN A 165 -16.18 2.44 34.95
CA GLN A 165 -17.21 1.83 34.10
C GLN A 165 -17.39 2.59 32.78
N SER A 166 -17.28 3.91 32.82
CA SER A 166 -17.24 4.76 31.64
C SER A 166 -16.06 4.49 30.69
N LEU A 167 -14.94 3.94 31.18
CA LEU A 167 -13.77 3.56 30.40
C LEU A 167 -13.74 2.07 30.02
N GLU A 168 -14.77 1.29 30.37
CA GLU A 168 -14.85 -0.17 30.12
C GLU A 168 -14.67 -0.54 28.64
N LYS A 169 -15.07 0.37 27.73
CA LYS A 169 -14.94 0.19 26.28
C LYS A 169 -13.58 0.62 25.71
N GLU A 170 -12.76 1.32 26.48
CA GLU A 170 -11.48 1.88 26.02
C GLU A 170 -10.33 0.93 26.36
N ILE A 171 -9.47 0.66 25.38
CA ILE A 171 -8.37 -0.31 25.52
C ILE A 171 -7.14 0.44 26.03
N CYS A 172 -6.75 0.18 27.27
CA CYS A 172 -5.54 0.72 27.88
C CYS A 172 -4.40 -0.30 27.81
N VAL A 173 -3.22 0.14 27.36
CA VAL A 173 -1.97 -0.61 27.46
C VAL A 173 -0.94 0.33 28.07
N ASP A 174 -0.28 -0.10 29.15
CA ASP A 174 0.76 0.66 29.87
C ASP A 174 0.39 2.14 30.04
N ASN A 175 -0.82 2.40 30.57
CA ASN A 175 -1.38 3.73 30.87
C ASN A 175 -1.74 4.62 29.68
N HIS A 176 -1.73 4.08 28.46
CA HIS A 176 -2.16 4.79 27.27
C HIS A 176 -3.36 4.12 26.62
N TYR A 177 -4.40 4.90 26.34
CA TYR A 177 -5.57 4.45 25.59
C TYR A 177 -5.22 4.33 24.11
N LEU A 178 -5.32 3.14 23.55
CA LEU A 178 -4.92 2.84 22.16
C LEU A 178 -5.66 3.70 21.14
N ARG A 179 -6.90 4.09 21.45
CA ARG A 179 -7.71 4.97 20.59
C ARG A 179 -7.03 6.31 20.30
N LEU A 180 -6.21 6.82 21.22
CA LEU A 180 -5.50 8.10 21.06
C LEU A 180 -4.43 8.03 19.95
N PHE A 181 -3.91 6.83 19.65
CA PHE A 181 -2.96 6.60 18.57
C PHE A 181 -3.62 6.47 17.19
N VAL A 182 -4.96 6.36 17.12
CA VAL A 182 -5.70 6.10 15.89
C VAL A 182 -6.26 7.39 15.27
N GLY A 183 -6.33 8.49 16.02
CA GLY A 183 -6.83 9.78 15.51
C GLY A 183 -5.80 10.54 14.66
N GLU A 184 -6.20 10.95 13.45
CA GLU A 184 -5.33 11.62 12.46
C GLU A 184 -4.66 12.91 12.97
N GLN A 185 -5.29 13.61 13.92
CA GLN A 185 -4.76 14.88 14.44
C GLN A 185 -3.97 14.75 15.75
N SER A 186 -4.02 13.59 16.41
CA SER A 186 -3.43 13.39 17.75
C SER A 186 -2.41 12.24 17.81
N SER A 187 -2.34 11.40 16.78
CA SER A 187 -1.50 10.20 16.76
C SER A 187 -0.01 10.50 16.94
N SER A 188 0.52 11.49 16.22
CA SER A 188 1.94 11.85 16.27
C SER A 188 2.34 12.49 17.61
N ASP A 189 1.50 13.35 18.18
CA ASP A 189 1.81 14.02 19.45
C ASP A 189 1.87 13.04 20.61
N VAL A 190 0.91 12.11 20.68
CA VAL A 190 0.89 11.08 21.72
C VAL A 190 2.09 10.15 21.56
N ALA A 191 2.37 9.70 20.34
CA ALA A 191 3.52 8.84 20.08
C ALA A 191 4.85 9.51 20.45
N LYS A 192 5.04 10.80 20.11
CA LYS A 192 6.25 11.56 20.47
C LYS A 192 6.45 11.72 21.98
N SER A 193 5.35 11.76 22.75
CA SER A 193 5.39 11.96 24.21
C SER A 193 5.66 10.69 25.03
N LEU A 194 5.84 9.52 24.39
CA LEU A 194 6.08 8.25 25.08
C LEU A 194 7.40 8.26 25.87
N THR A 195 7.32 7.98 27.17
CA THR A 195 8.47 7.90 28.08
C THR A 195 9.32 6.65 27.86
N ASN A 196 8.69 5.50 27.59
CA ASN A 196 9.39 4.23 27.31
C ASN A 196 8.78 3.55 26.08
N PRO A 197 9.08 4.02 24.86
CA PRO A 197 8.41 3.56 23.64
C PRO A 197 8.66 2.09 23.33
N LYS A 198 9.82 1.55 23.74
CA LYS A 198 10.15 0.13 23.54
C LYS A 198 9.25 -0.78 24.38
N GLN A 199 9.09 -0.47 25.66
CA GLN A 199 8.22 -1.24 26.56
C GLN A 199 6.77 -1.19 26.08
N PHE A 200 6.27 0.02 25.82
CA PHE A 200 4.93 0.22 25.26
C PHE A 200 4.69 -0.59 23.99
N PHE A 201 5.64 -0.57 23.04
CA PHE A 201 5.55 -1.33 21.79
C PHE A 201 5.39 -2.84 22.05
N TYR A 202 6.19 -3.42 22.95
CA TYR A 202 6.06 -4.85 23.26
C TYR A 202 4.78 -5.17 24.04
N ASP A 203 4.32 -4.31 24.92
CA ASP A 203 3.07 -4.50 25.66
C ASP A 203 1.84 -4.48 24.73
N VAL A 204 1.84 -3.57 23.75
CA VAL A 204 0.79 -3.54 22.71
C VAL A 204 0.87 -4.79 21.83
N TYR A 205 2.08 -5.26 21.51
CA TYR A 205 2.26 -6.50 20.77
C TYR A 205 1.78 -7.73 21.54
N HIS A 206 2.05 -7.82 22.84
CA HIS A 206 1.52 -8.87 23.70
C HIS A 206 -0.02 -8.83 23.80
N ARG A 207 -0.59 -7.63 23.88
CA ARG A 207 -2.06 -7.45 23.81
C ARG A 207 -2.61 -7.93 22.46
N TYR A 208 -1.95 -7.62 21.35
CA TYR A 208 -2.34 -8.10 20.03
C TYR A 208 -2.40 -9.63 19.97
N LEU A 209 -1.35 -10.31 20.45
CA LEU A 209 -1.27 -11.78 20.43
C LEU A 209 -2.32 -12.46 21.32
N SER A 210 -2.70 -11.83 22.44
CA SER A 210 -3.70 -12.36 23.38
C SER A 210 -5.15 -12.03 22.99
N SER A 211 -5.35 -11.13 22.03
CA SER A 211 -6.69 -10.66 21.65
C SER A 211 -7.36 -11.60 20.66
N THR A 212 -8.59 -12.01 20.96
CA THR A 212 -9.48 -12.76 20.06
C THR A 212 -10.33 -11.87 19.17
N SER A 213 -10.52 -10.61 19.54
CA SER A 213 -11.33 -9.65 18.79
C SER A 213 -10.53 -8.98 17.67
N ASN A 214 -10.97 -9.14 16.42
CA ASN A 214 -10.36 -8.49 15.24
C ASN A 214 -10.29 -6.96 15.39
N HIS A 215 -11.30 -6.35 16.02
CA HIS A 215 -11.31 -4.91 16.26
C HIS A 215 -10.14 -4.48 17.15
N VAL A 216 -9.93 -5.18 18.27
CA VAL A 216 -8.82 -4.93 19.20
C VAL A 216 -7.49 -5.15 18.50
N ARG A 217 -7.37 -6.25 17.74
CA ARG A 217 -6.15 -6.57 16.97
C ARG A 217 -5.79 -5.47 15.99
N CYS A 218 -6.77 -4.95 15.25
CA CYS A 218 -6.58 -3.82 14.33
C CYS A 218 -6.13 -2.54 15.05
N LEU A 219 -6.72 -2.23 16.21
CA LEU A 219 -6.30 -1.08 17.02
C LEU A 219 -4.86 -1.24 17.51
N CYS A 220 -4.49 -2.42 17.99
CA CYS A 220 -3.12 -2.74 18.39
C CYS A 220 -2.14 -2.56 17.21
N LEU A 221 -2.44 -3.11 16.03
CA LEU A 221 -1.60 -2.98 14.84
C LEU A 221 -1.42 -1.51 14.40
N ARG A 222 -2.46 -0.69 14.51
CA ARG A 222 -2.37 0.75 14.24
C ARG A 222 -1.48 1.46 15.25
N ALA A 223 -1.66 1.18 16.54
CA ALA A 223 -0.79 1.73 17.60
C ALA A 223 0.68 1.29 17.42
N LEU A 224 0.92 0.01 17.09
CA LEU A 224 2.25 -0.51 16.76
C LEU A 224 2.86 0.19 15.55
N SER A 225 2.06 0.47 14.51
CA SER A 225 2.52 1.19 13.31
C SER A 225 2.99 2.61 13.63
N VAL A 226 2.17 3.37 14.37
CA VAL A 226 2.48 4.76 14.73
C VAL A 226 3.68 4.84 15.69
N THR A 227 3.72 3.97 16.69
CA THR A 227 4.83 3.92 17.67
C THR A 227 6.15 3.54 17.01
N TYR A 228 6.14 2.55 16.10
CA TYR A 228 7.34 2.15 15.38
C TYR A 228 7.79 3.24 14.41
N GLU A 229 6.88 3.91 13.71
CA GLU A 229 7.21 5.01 12.79
C GLU A 229 7.99 6.14 13.48
N GLU A 230 7.56 6.55 14.67
CA GLU A 230 8.19 7.65 15.41
C GLU A 230 9.45 7.19 16.17
N HIS A 231 9.52 5.94 16.65
CA HIS A 231 10.57 5.45 17.56
C HIS A 231 11.37 4.24 17.05
N PHE A 232 11.41 3.96 15.74
CA PHE A 232 12.10 2.77 15.20
C PHE A 232 13.58 2.68 15.61
N VAL A 233 14.26 3.81 15.79
CA VAL A 233 15.67 3.86 16.22
C VAL A 233 15.85 3.33 17.64
N GLN A 234 14.93 3.67 18.55
CA GLN A 234 14.97 3.25 19.95
C GLN A 234 14.47 1.81 20.15
N ILE A 235 13.45 1.42 19.38
CA ILE A 235 12.87 0.06 19.45
C ILE A 235 13.84 -0.95 18.84
N GLY A 236 14.43 -0.62 17.68
CA GLY A 236 15.38 -1.48 16.97
C GLY A 236 14.71 -2.58 16.14
N ALA A 237 15.44 -3.67 15.92
CA ALA A 237 14.98 -4.78 15.10
C ALA A 237 13.89 -5.59 15.82
N PHE A 238 12.86 -5.99 15.08
CA PHE A 238 11.70 -6.70 15.62
C PHE A 238 11.78 -8.20 15.32
N SER A 239 11.64 -9.04 16.35
CA SER A 239 11.76 -10.50 16.23
C SER A 239 10.51 -11.20 15.67
N GLY A 240 9.32 -10.61 15.83
CA GLY A 240 8.04 -11.21 15.41
C GLY A 240 7.71 -11.09 13.92
N ILE A 241 8.65 -10.66 13.07
CA ILE A 241 8.38 -10.38 11.65
C ILE A 241 7.91 -11.64 10.90
N ARG A 242 8.50 -12.80 11.19
CA ARG A 242 8.10 -14.06 10.56
C ARG A 242 6.65 -14.41 10.86
N ASP A 243 6.22 -14.20 12.10
CA ASP A 243 4.85 -14.47 12.52
C ASP A 243 3.88 -13.50 11.85
N LEU A 244 4.25 -12.21 11.72
CA LEU A 244 3.44 -11.22 11.02
C LEU A 244 3.26 -11.55 9.52
N VAL A 245 4.32 -11.98 8.84
CA VAL A 245 4.25 -12.37 7.42
C VAL A 245 3.39 -13.63 7.26
N SER A 246 3.55 -14.61 8.16
CA SER A 246 2.68 -15.80 8.20
C SER A 246 1.22 -15.44 8.48
N LEU A 247 0.96 -14.50 9.40
CA LEU A 247 -0.40 -14.03 9.67
C LEU A 247 -0.99 -13.31 8.47
N LEU A 248 -0.20 -12.48 7.76
CA LEU A 248 -0.65 -11.82 6.53
C LEU A 248 -1.03 -12.83 5.44
N SER A 249 -0.26 -13.92 5.28
CA SER A 249 -0.55 -14.93 4.26
C SER A 249 -1.83 -15.73 4.54
N HIS A 250 -2.24 -15.86 5.80
CA HIS A 250 -3.42 -16.64 6.20
C HIS A 250 -4.62 -15.78 6.61
N SER A 251 -4.46 -14.45 6.73
CA SER A 251 -5.55 -13.56 7.16
C SER A 251 -6.65 -13.49 6.10
N ALA A 252 -7.87 -13.81 6.52
CA ALA A 252 -9.10 -13.63 5.74
C ALA A 252 -9.81 -12.31 6.05
N ASP A 253 -9.47 -11.60 7.13
CA ASP A 253 -10.07 -10.31 7.46
C ASP A 253 -9.32 -9.17 6.73
N LEU A 254 -10.01 -8.47 5.83
CA LEU A 254 -9.41 -7.40 5.02
C LEU A 254 -8.93 -6.21 5.86
N SER A 255 -9.60 -5.95 6.98
CA SER A 255 -9.24 -4.85 7.89
C SER A 255 -7.91 -5.16 8.60
N GLU A 256 -7.78 -6.39 9.11
CA GLU A 256 -6.54 -6.87 9.73
C GLU A 256 -5.42 -6.97 8.69
N CYS A 257 -5.70 -7.52 7.51
CA CYS A 257 -4.75 -7.60 6.40
C CYS A 257 -4.15 -6.23 6.04
N ASN A 258 -4.99 -5.20 5.89
CA ASN A 258 -4.52 -3.83 5.64
C ASN A 258 -3.68 -3.27 6.81
N CYS A 259 -4.08 -3.54 8.06
CA CYS A 259 -3.33 -3.08 9.23
C CYS A 259 -1.96 -3.79 9.33
N LEU A 260 -1.89 -5.09 9.05
CA LEU A 260 -0.66 -5.87 8.98
C LEU A 260 0.25 -5.35 7.88
N LEU A 261 -0.28 -5.12 6.68
CA LEU A 261 0.47 -4.60 5.54
C LEU A 261 1.07 -3.21 5.86
N ASN A 262 0.28 -2.31 6.45
CA ASN A 262 0.77 -1.00 6.90
C ASN A 262 1.89 -1.15 7.93
N PHE A 263 1.70 -2.03 8.93
CA PHE A 263 2.69 -2.25 9.98
C PHE A 263 4.01 -2.81 9.43
N ILE A 264 3.96 -3.80 8.53
CA ILE A 264 5.12 -4.33 7.81
C ILE A 264 5.84 -3.21 7.04
N GLY A 265 5.09 -2.29 6.41
CA GLY A 265 5.67 -1.12 5.75
C GLY A 265 6.40 -0.17 6.69
N LYS A 266 5.92 -0.01 7.93
CA LYS A 266 6.63 0.75 8.99
C LYS A 266 7.86 -0.01 9.49
N LEU A 267 7.78 -1.33 9.70
CA LEU A 267 8.93 -2.16 10.08
C LEU A 267 10.05 -2.09 9.05
N ALA A 268 9.72 -1.94 7.76
CA ALA A 268 10.69 -1.75 6.67
C ALA A 268 11.41 -0.39 6.69
N LEU A 269 11.24 0.46 7.72
CA LEU A 269 12.12 1.60 7.98
C LEU A 269 13.54 1.17 8.37
N LEU A 270 13.71 0.00 8.98
CA LEU A 270 15.00 -0.52 9.42
C LEU A 270 15.51 -1.64 8.50
N LYS A 271 16.74 -1.50 7.99
CA LYS A 271 17.38 -2.50 7.09
C LYS A 271 17.45 -3.91 7.71
N ALA A 272 17.60 -4.02 9.04
CA ALA A 272 17.61 -5.31 9.74
C ALA A 272 16.28 -6.05 9.61
N ASN A 273 15.15 -5.35 9.81
CA ASN A 273 13.82 -5.92 9.63
C ASN A 273 13.54 -6.34 8.20
N VAL A 274 14.03 -5.56 7.22
CA VAL A 274 13.89 -5.91 5.80
C VAL A 274 14.53 -7.28 5.51
N LYS A 275 15.68 -7.61 6.12
CA LYS A 275 16.29 -8.95 6.00
C LYS A 275 15.37 -10.05 6.53
N GLU A 276 14.69 -9.82 7.64
CA GLU A 276 13.74 -10.78 8.20
C GLU A 276 12.48 -10.92 7.34
N ILE A 277 11.95 -9.84 6.76
CA ILE A 277 10.83 -9.89 5.80
C ILE A 277 11.21 -10.77 4.59
N ILE A 278 12.43 -10.60 4.07
CA ILE A 278 12.96 -11.41 2.96
C ILE A 278 13.11 -12.88 3.36
N ASN A 279 13.55 -13.16 4.58
CA ASN A 279 13.71 -14.53 5.06
C ASN A 279 12.39 -15.22 5.39
N ALA A 280 11.31 -14.47 5.57
CA ALA A 280 9.97 -14.98 5.82
C ALA A 280 9.12 -15.13 4.54
N ASN A 281 9.73 -15.08 3.34
CA ASN A 281 9.04 -15.11 2.03
C ASN A 281 8.02 -13.98 1.86
N GLY A 282 8.26 -12.82 2.51
CA GLY A 282 7.37 -11.68 2.43
C GLY A 282 7.37 -10.99 1.07
N LEU A 283 8.41 -11.17 0.24
CA LEU A 283 8.49 -10.50 -1.06
C LEU A 283 7.51 -11.11 -2.08
N GLU A 284 7.46 -12.44 -2.14
CA GLU A 284 6.55 -13.20 -2.98
C GLU A 284 5.10 -12.90 -2.62
N LEU A 285 4.79 -12.87 -1.31
CA LEU A 285 3.48 -12.51 -0.78
C LEU A 285 3.07 -11.08 -1.17
N LEU A 286 4.00 -10.13 -1.11
CA LEU A 286 3.75 -8.75 -1.54
C LEU A 286 3.45 -8.68 -3.04
N VAL A 287 4.21 -9.39 -3.89
CA VAL A 287 3.94 -9.43 -5.34
C VAL A 287 2.57 -10.05 -5.63
N GLU A 288 2.20 -11.12 -4.91
CA GLU A 288 0.88 -11.76 -5.01
C GLU A 288 -0.27 -10.83 -4.59
N LEU A 289 -0.08 -10.03 -3.54
CA LEU A 289 -1.06 -9.00 -3.15
C LEU A 289 -1.15 -7.85 -4.17
N ALA A 290 -0.02 -7.47 -4.79
CA ALA A 290 0.00 -6.42 -5.80
C ALA A 290 -0.72 -6.84 -7.10
N SER A 291 -0.64 -8.12 -7.49
CA SER A 291 -1.29 -8.62 -8.70
C SER A 291 -2.82 -8.62 -8.59
N LEU A 292 -3.40 -8.58 -7.38
CA LEU A 292 -4.84 -8.38 -7.18
C LEU A 292 -5.35 -7.05 -7.77
N ALA A 293 -4.46 -6.10 -8.08
CA ALA A 293 -4.84 -4.88 -8.80
C ALA A 293 -5.56 -5.17 -10.12
N HIS A 294 -5.35 -6.33 -10.75
CA HIS A 294 -6.04 -6.71 -11.98
C HIS A 294 -7.55 -6.99 -11.78
N LEU A 295 -8.01 -7.14 -10.53
CA LEU A 295 -9.39 -7.45 -10.18
C LEU A 295 -10.26 -6.20 -9.89
N ASP A 296 -9.68 -5.00 -9.93
CA ASP A 296 -10.41 -3.76 -9.62
C ASP A 296 -11.53 -3.51 -10.65
N ARG A 297 -12.77 -3.78 -10.23
CA ARG A 297 -13.98 -3.72 -11.06
C ARG A 297 -14.30 -2.32 -11.59
N LYS A 298 -13.70 -1.26 -11.04
CA LYS A 298 -13.94 0.12 -11.51
C LYS A 298 -13.23 0.42 -12.83
N ARG A 299 -12.33 -0.45 -13.27
CA ARG A 299 -11.53 -0.19 -14.47
C ARG A 299 -12.30 -0.52 -15.73
N LYS A 300 -12.40 0.48 -16.62
CA LYS A 300 -12.81 0.25 -18.01
C LYS A 300 -11.73 -0.62 -18.65
N GLN A 301 -12.12 -1.81 -19.11
CA GLN A 301 -11.19 -2.66 -19.84
C GLN A 301 -10.82 -2.00 -21.16
N PHE A 302 -9.57 -2.21 -21.58
CA PHE A 302 -9.10 -1.78 -22.89
C PHE A 302 -9.79 -2.66 -23.94
N VAL A 303 -10.93 -2.23 -24.45
CA VAL A 303 -11.64 -2.87 -25.55
C VAL A 303 -11.34 -2.08 -26.81
N VAL A 304 -10.56 -2.66 -27.72
CA VAL A 304 -10.42 -2.14 -29.08
C VAL A 304 -11.75 -2.38 -29.79
N GLU A 305 -12.33 -1.36 -30.45
CA GLU A 305 -13.61 -1.48 -31.17
C GLU A 305 -13.63 -2.64 -32.17
N THR A 306 -12.47 -2.99 -32.75
CA THR A 306 -12.31 -4.13 -33.66
C THR A 306 -12.60 -5.49 -32.99
N ASN A 307 -12.34 -5.60 -31.69
CA ASN A 307 -12.67 -6.81 -30.92
C ASN A 307 -14.17 -6.87 -30.57
N VAL A 308 -14.94 -5.78 -30.73
CA VAL A 308 -16.38 -5.73 -30.39
C VAL A 308 -17.24 -6.56 -31.35
N ILE A 309 -16.75 -6.85 -32.56
CA ILE A 309 -17.49 -7.67 -33.52
C ILE A 309 -17.42 -9.16 -33.13
N GLU A 310 -16.31 -9.60 -32.55
CA GLU A 310 -16.12 -10.97 -32.04
C GLU A 310 -16.57 -11.11 -30.57
N PHE A 311 -16.57 -10.02 -29.81
CA PHE A 311 -17.09 -9.97 -28.44
C PHE A 311 -18.62 -9.97 -28.48
N SER A 312 -19.19 -11.14 -28.71
CA SER A 312 -20.62 -11.37 -28.60
C SER A 312 -21.10 -10.88 -27.23
N LYS A 313 -22.26 -10.22 -27.18
CA LYS A 313 -22.90 -9.79 -25.92
C LYS A 313 -23.26 -10.95 -24.98
N GLU A 314 -22.94 -12.19 -25.36
CA GLU A 314 -23.14 -13.42 -24.59
C GLU A 314 -21.86 -13.89 -23.87
N ASP A 315 -20.67 -13.38 -24.23
CA ASP A 315 -19.42 -13.64 -23.50
C ASP A 315 -19.29 -12.66 -22.32
N ASP A 316 -20.20 -12.83 -21.37
CA ASP A 316 -20.07 -12.27 -20.04
C ASP A 316 -18.73 -12.75 -19.44
N TYR A 317 -17.99 -11.85 -18.77
CA TYR A 317 -16.65 -12.12 -18.16
C TYR A 317 -16.63 -13.35 -17.22
N SER A 318 -17.81 -13.87 -16.91
CA SER A 318 -18.11 -15.09 -16.17
C SER A 318 -17.75 -16.40 -16.90
N SER A 319 -17.38 -16.39 -18.18
CA SER A 319 -17.00 -17.61 -18.94
C SER A 319 -15.52 -18.02 -18.83
N SER A 320 -14.82 -17.63 -17.76
CA SER A 320 -13.38 -17.83 -17.63
C SER A 320 -12.93 -19.29 -17.79
N LYS A 321 -12.27 -19.58 -18.93
CA LYS A 321 -11.68 -20.89 -19.27
C LYS A 321 -10.52 -21.32 -18.35
N GLU A 322 -10.17 -20.51 -17.35
CA GLU A 322 -8.93 -20.64 -16.58
C GLU A 322 -9.01 -21.63 -15.41
N TRP A 323 -10.17 -21.73 -14.78
CA TRP A 323 -10.31 -22.43 -13.50
C TRP A 323 -11.01 -23.77 -13.66
N PHE A 324 -10.38 -24.82 -13.13
CA PHE A 324 -10.93 -26.16 -13.04
C PHE A 324 -11.03 -26.54 -11.56
N TYR A 325 -12.09 -27.25 -11.18
CA TYR A 325 -12.25 -27.79 -9.84
C TYR A 325 -12.49 -29.30 -9.88
N ARG A 326 -12.21 -29.99 -8.77
CA ARG A 326 -12.61 -31.39 -8.58
C ARG A 326 -14.00 -31.45 -7.96
N ASN A 327 -14.91 -32.16 -8.63
CA ASN A 327 -16.23 -32.43 -8.08
C ASN A 327 -16.19 -33.57 -7.03
N GLU A 328 -17.34 -33.90 -6.44
CA GLU A 328 -17.47 -34.98 -5.45
C GLU A 328 -17.09 -36.38 -5.99
N LYS A 329 -17.05 -36.55 -7.32
CA LYS A 329 -16.64 -37.79 -8.00
C LYS A 329 -15.16 -37.83 -8.39
N ASP A 330 -14.38 -36.83 -7.94
CA ASP A 330 -12.97 -36.62 -8.32
C ASP A 330 -12.78 -36.39 -9.84
N GLU A 331 -13.83 -35.99 -10.54
CA GLU A 331 -13.77 -35.58 -11.94
C GLU A 331 -13.40 -34.11 -12.02
N GLU A 332 -12.56 -33.79 -13.00
CA GLU A 332 -12.24 -32.42 -13.32
C GLU A 332 -13.43 -31.76 -14.03
N VAL A 333 -13.98 -30.75 -13.38
CA VAL A 333 -15.05 -29.93 -13.94
C VAL A 333 -14.49 -28.54 -14.18
N GLY A 334 -14.53 -28.12 -15.43
CA GLY A 334 -14.15 -26.78 -15.83
C GLY A 334 -14.63 -26.48 -17.23
N PRO A 335 -14.69 -25.19 -17.60
CA PRO A 335 -14.35 -24.05 -16.75
C PRO A 335 -15.43 -23.65 -15.74
N VAL A 336 -15.00 -23.18 -14.57
CA VAL A 336 -15.88 -22.80 -13.45
C VAL A 336 -16.67 -21.54 -13.78
N LYS A 337 -17.96 -21.69 -14.09
CA LYS A 337 -18.94 -20.60 -14.11
C LYS A 337 -19.25 -20.17 -12.67
N CYS A 338 -18.50 -19.24 -12.08
CA CYS A 338 -18.79 -18.57 -10.79
C CYS A 338 -19.60 -19.38 -9.74
N LEU A 339 -19.28 -20.68 -9.53
CA LEU A 339 -20.13 -21.64 -8.80
C LEU A 339 -20.18 -21.41 -7.28
N PHE A 340 -19.44 -20.43 -6.76
CA PHE A 340 -19.43 -20.13 -5.32
C PHE A 340 -20.82 -19.70 -4.83
N SER A 341 -21.58 -18.95 -5.65
CA SER A 341 -22.95 -18.53 -5.32
C SER A 341 -23.98 -19.66 -5.41
N GLU A 342 -23.67 -20.76 -6.12
CA GLU A 342 -24.59 -21.88 -6.34
C GLU A 342 -24.44 -22.99 -5.29
N GLY A 343 -23.57 -22.80 -4.29
CA GLY A 343 -23.43 -23.69 -3.13
C GLY A 343 -22.71 -25.01 -3.41
N GLY A 344 -22.19 -25.22 -4.63
CA GLY A 344 -21.48 -26.44 -5.01
C GLY A 344 -20.00 -26.51 -4.61
N ILE A 345 -19.44 -25.43 -4.05
CA ILE A 345 -18.00 -25.28 -3.77
C ILE A 345 -17.81 -24.72 -2.36
N ASN A 346 -16.86 -25.28 -1.60
CA ASN A 346 -16.50 -24.83 -0.26
C ASN A 346 -15.01 -24.41 -0.20
N SER A 347 -14.54 -23.91 0.95
CA SER A 347 -13.15 -23.44 1.12
C SER A 347 -12.09 -24.53 0.91
N SER A 348 -12.47 -25.79 1.12
CA SER A 348 -11.59 -26.96 0.96
C SER A 348 -11.60 -27.55 -0.47
N SER A 349 -12.49 -27.08 -1.34
CA SER A 349 -12.56 -27.52 -2.74
C SER A 349 -11.23 -27.28 -3.44
N LEU A 350 -10.79 -28.27 -4.22
CA LEU A 350 -9.52 -28.24 -4.93
C LEU A 350 -9.68 -27.62 -6.32
N PHE A 351 -8.82 -26.65 -6.61
CA PHE A 351 -8.77 -25.91 -7.86
C PHE A 351 -7.40 -26.03 -8.53
N ARG A 352 -7.40 -25.97 -9.86
CA ARG A 352 -6.20 -25.77 -10.67
C ARG A 352 -6.44 -24.69 -11.73
N ALA A 353 -5.38 -23.97 -12.07
CA ALA A 353 -5.36 -23.00 -13.16
C ALA A 353 -3.94 -22.91 -13.72
N GLN A 354 -3.78 -22.30 -14.90
CA GLN A 354 -2.45 -22.03 -15.44
C GLN A 354 -1.68 -21.07 -14.50
N GLY A 355 -0.43 -21.43 -14.17
CA GLY A 355 0.41 -20.66 -13.24
C GLY A 355 0.37 -21.15 -11.79
N LEU A 356 -0.58 -22.03 -11.42
CA LEU A 356 -0.59 -22.68 -10.11
C LEU A 356 0.24 -23.97 -10.12
N GLU A 357 1.03 -24.18 -9.06
CA GLU A 357 1.74 -25.43 -8.81
C GLU A 357 0.75 -26.52 -8.35
N GLY A 358 0.08 -27.16 -9.31
CA GLY A 358 -0.84 -28.27 -9.06
C GLY A 358 -2.21 -27.85 -8.52
N TRP A 359 -2.86 -28.80 -7.84
CA TRP A 359 -4.16 -28.60 -7.21
C TRP A 359 -4.00 -27.93 -5.85
N LYS A 360 -4.68 -26.80 -5.63
CA LYS A 360 -4.68 -26.05 -4.35
C LYS A 360 -6.10 -25.89 -3.83
N ARG A 361 -6.25 -25.78 -2.50
CA ARG A 361 -7.56 -25.47 -1.91
C ARG A 361 -7.93 -24.02 -2.23
N LEU A 362 -9.23 -23.74 -2.28
CA LEU A 362 -9.75 -22.40 -2.51
C LEU A 362 -9.16 -21.38 -1.50
N GLU A 363 -9.02 -21.78 -0.23
CA GLU A 363 -8.43 -20.95 0.85
C GLU A 363 -6.93 -20.65 0.67
N ASP A 364 -6.19 -21.53 0.01
CA ASP A 364 -4.75 -21.38 -0.22
C ASP A 364 -4.46 -20.42 -1.38
N ILE A 365 -5.42 -20.21 -2.28
CA ILE A 365 -5.29 -19.33 -3.43
C ILE A 365 -5.57 -17.89 -3.01
N ALA A 366 -4.55 -17.04 -3.00
CA ALA A 366 -4.64 -15.64 -2.60
C ALA A 366 -5.77 -14.86 -3.25
N GLN A 367 -5.94 -15.01 -4.57
CA GLN A 367 -7.00 -14.35 -5.31
C GLN A 367 -8.36 -14.65 -4.68
N PHE A 368 -8.67 -15.90 -4.38
CA PHE A 368 -9.95 -16.28 -3.79
C PHE A 368 -10.03 -15.98 -2.29
N ARG A 369 -8.92 -16.14 -1.57
CA ARG A 369 -8.83 -15.80 -0.15
C ARG A 369 -9.21 -14.35 0.11
N TRP A 370 -8.66 -13.42 -0.67
CA TRP A 370 -8.87 -11.97 -0.47
C TRP A 370 -10.03 -11.37 -1.27
N THR A 371 -10.76 -12.16 -2.06
CA THR A 371 -11.93 -11.67 -2.80
C THR A 371 -13.23 -12.42 -2.49
N LEU A 372 -13.21 -13.76 -2.45
CA LEU A 372 -14.40 -14.58 -2.25
C LEU A 372 -14.60 -14.98 -0.79
N ILE A 373 -13.53 -15.40 -0.12
CA ILE A 373 -13.58 -15.91 1.27
C ILE A 373 -13.49 -14.77 2.29
N ALA A 374 -12.86 -13.67 1.90
CA ALA A 374 -12.53 -12.56 2.77
C ALA A 374 -13.73 -12.01 3.56
N THR A 375 -13.48 -11.67 4.82
CA THR A 375 -14.42 -11.01 5.72
C THR A 375 -13.93 -9.59 6.04
N GLY A 376 -14.80 -8.79 6.67
CA GLY A 376 -14.48 -7.42 7.06
C GLY A 376 -14.59 -6.42 5.92
N VAL A 377 -14.25 -5.15 6.22
CA VAL A 377 -14.34 -4.04 5.27
C VAL A 377 -12.94 -3.55 4.99
N SER A 378 -12.50 -3.65 3.74
CA SER A 378 -11.21 -3.09 3.35
C SER A 378 -11.25 -1.57 3.43
N SER A 379 -10.32 -0.98 4.19
CA SER A 379 -10.07 0.46 4.20
C SER A 379 -9.36 0.96 2.93
N MET A 380 -8.77 0.06 2.14
CA MET A 380 -7.99 0.38 0.94
C MET A 380 -8.54 -0.37 -0.28
N SER A 381 -8.60 0.29 -1.44
CA SER A 381 -8.87 -0.40 -2.70
C SER A 381 -7.69 -1.28 -3.10
N GLU A 382 -7.91 -2.26 -3.98
CA GLU A 382 -6.88 -3.11 -4.59
C GLU A 382 -5.81 -2.25 -5.30
N THR A 383 -6.24 -1.18 -5.96
CA THR A 383 -5.36 -0.17 -6.55
C THR A 383 -4.49 0.54 -5.49
N ALA A 384 -5.06 0.89 -4.33
CA ALA A 384 -4.30 1.51 -3.24
C ALA A 384 -3.31 0.54 -2.60
N ILE A 385 -3.69 -0.74 -2.45
CA ILE A 385 -2.82 -1.81 -1.96
C ILE A 385 -1.62 -2.00 -2.89
N ALA A 386 -1.82 -2.14 -4.19
CA ALA A 386 -0.72 -2.28 -5.15
C ALA A 386 0.19 -1.03 -5.15
N ASN A 387 -0.39 0.16 -5.08
CA ASN A 387 0.37 1.40 -4.95
C ASN A 387 1.24 1.47 -3.68
N PHE A 388 0.73 0.97 -2.55
CA PHE A 388 1.48 0.87 -1.30
C PHE A 388 2.61 -0.16 -1.42
N ILE A 389 2.31 -1.33 -1.99
CA ILE A 389 3.27 -2.43 -2.15
C ILE A 389 4.41 -2.03 -3.08
N LEU A 390 4.13 -1.42 -4.23
CA LEU A 390 5.17 -0.96 -5.15
C LEU A 390 6.13 0.04 -4.50
N ASN A 391 5.60 0.94 -3.67
CA ASN A 391 6.41 1.87 -2.86
C ASN A 391 7.26 1.12 -1.84
N LEU A 392 6.69 0.13 -1.15
CA LEU A 392 7.38 -0.71 -0.18
C LEU A 392 8.50 -1.52 -0.83
N LEU A 393 8.23 -2.21 -1.95
CA LEU A 393 9.24 -2.96 -2.71
C LEU A 393 10.36 -2.04 -3.22
N THR A 394 10.02 -0.85 -3.74
CA THR A 394 11.01 0.16 -4.15
C THR A 394 11.91 0.57 -2.97
N LYS A 395 11.33 0.81 -1.79
CA LYS A 395 12.07 1.12 -0.55
C LYS A 395 12.98 -0.05 -0.14
N ILE A 396 12.49 -1.29 -0.18
CA ILE A 396 13.25 -2.50 0.12
C ILE A 396 14.45 -2.63 -0.82
N VAL A 397 14.25 -2.47 -2.14
CA VAL A 397 15.31 -2.57 -3.15
C VAL A 397 16.37 -1.49 -2.95
N ARG A 398 15.99 -0.27 -2.56
CA ARG A 398 16.92 0.84 -2.27
C ARG A 398 17.87 0.57 -1.10
N PHE A 399 17.54 -0.31 -0.15
CA PHE A 399 18.49 -0.75 0.90
C PHE A 399 19.64 -1.61 0.37
N PHE A 400 19.49 -2.19 -0.83
CA PHE A 400 20.42 -3.13 -1.46
C PHE A 400 20.70 -2.72 -2.92
N PRO A 401 21.46 -1.62 -3.14
CA PRO A 401 21.80 -1.15 -4.48
C PRO A 401 22.59 -2.21 -5.27
N SER A 402 22.52 -2.16 -6.60
CA SER A 402 23.32 -3.05 -7.47
C SER A 402 24.79 -2.64 -7.54
N ARG A 403 25.09 -1.40 -7.17
CA ARG A 403 26.43 -0.82 -7.21
C ARG A 403 26.79 -0.22 -5.86
N ASP A 404 28.07 -0.24 -5.53
CA ASP A 404 28.61 0.41 -4.35
C ASP A 404 28.79 1.94 -4.58
N PRO A 405 29.20 2.71 -3.56
CA PRO A 405 29.47 4.15 -3.72
C PRO A 405 30.57 4.48 -4.75
N GLU A 406 31.45 3.53 -5.07
CA GLU A 406 32.52 3.67 -6.08
C GLU A 406 32.06 3.23 -7.48
N ASN A 407 30.75 2.99 -7.67
CA ASN A 407 30.12 2.53 -8.91
C ASN A 407 30.55 1.12 -9.36
N GLY A 408 31.14 0.33 -8.46
CA GLY A 408 31.45 -1.09 -8.66
C GLY A 408 30.20 -1.96 -8.61
N ILE A 409 30.05 -2.90 -9.55
CA ILE A 409 28.91 -3.83 -9.59
C ILE A 409 29.03 -4.85 -8.45
N ILE A 410 28.04 -4.88 -7.56
CA ILE A 410 27.99 -5.79 -6.42
C ILE A 410 27.59 -7.20 -6.88
N ARG A 411 28.44 -8.19 -6.62
CA ARG A 411 28.20 -9.61 -6.87
C ARG A 411 28.50 -10.47 -5.64
N PRO A 412 27.69 -11.50 -5.33
CA PRO A 412 26.43 -11.88 -6.00
C PRO A 412 25.31 -10.84 -5.82
N PRO A 413 24.27 -10.82 -6.69
CA PRO A 413 23.13 -9.92 -6.53
C PRO A 413 22.46 -10.16 -5.16
N SER A 414 21.87 -9.12 -4.58
CA SER A 414 21.19 -9.25 -3.28
C SER A 414 20.02 -10.24 -3.35
N LYS A 415 19.70 -10.90 -2.23
CA LYS A 415 18.58 -11.86 -2.13
C LYS A 415 17.26 -11.24 -2.60
N VAL A 416 17.02 -9.96 -2.31
CA VAL A 416 15.87 -9.18 -2.83
C VAL A 416 15.81 -9.22 -4.34
N ARG A 417 16.93 -8.89 -5.02
CA ARG A 417 16.99 -8.88 -6.48
C ARG A 417 16.80 -10.28 -7.03
N GLN A 418 17.46 -11.28 -6.44
CA GLN A 418 17.31 -12.68 -6.86
C GLN A 418 15.84 -13.13 -6.83
N ILE A 419 15.12 -12.86 -5.74
CA ILE A 419 13.70 -13.22 -5.58
C ILE A 419 12.82 -12.43 -6.55
N LEU A 420 12.90 -11.10 -6.57
CA LEU A 420 12.02 -10.27 -7.41
C LEU A 420 12.29 -10.43 -8.91
N THR A 421 13.50 -10.85 -9.31
CA THR A 421 13.81 -11.21 -10.71
C THR A 421 13.59 -12.68 -11.05
N SER A 422 13.10 -13.49 -10.10
CA SER A 422 12.76 -14.89 -10.34
C SER A 422 11.56 -15.04 -11.29
N SER A 423 11.38 -16.23 -11.85
CA SER A 423 10.23 -16.54 -12.71
C SER A 423 8.88 -16.48 -11.97
N GLN A 424 8.88 -16.56 -10.64
CA GLN A 424 7.68 -16.49 -9.80
C GLN A 424 7.26 -15.05 -9.47
N CYS A 425 8.12 -14.05 -9.68
CA CYS A 425 7.82 -12.65 -9.32
C CYS A 425 7.86 -11.72 -10.53
N LEU A 426 8.92 -11.81 -11.34
CA LEU A 426 9.18 -10.83 -12.40
C LEU A 426 8.04 -10.70 -13.41
N PRO A 427 7.43 -11.80 -13.92
CA PRO A 427 6.31 -11.70 -14.84
C PRO A 427 5.13 -10.94 -14.24
N HIS A 428 4.77 -11.21 -12.97
CA HIS A 428 3.63 -10.56 -12.32
C HIS A 428 3.90 -9.07 -12.05
N ILE A 429 5.13 -8.68 -11.72
CA ILE A 429 5.52 -7.26 -11.62
C ILE A 429 5.37 -6.57 -12.98
N VAL A 430 5.83 -7.20 -14.07
CA VAL A 430 5.72 -6.65 -15.43
C VAL A 430 4.25 -6.56 -15.88
N GLN A 431 3.43 -7.54 -15.54
CA GLN A 431 2.00 -7.55 -15.88
C GLN A 431 1.23 -6.38 -15.26
N LEU A 432 1.72 -5.75 -14.18
CA LEU A 432 1.09 -4.56 -13.60
C LEU A 432 0.99 -3.39 -14.59
N PHE A 433 1.74 -3.36 -15.69
CA PHE A 433 1.50 -2.40 -16.78
C PHE A 433 0.10 -2.53 -17.41
N LEU A 434 -0.46 -3.75 -17.46
CA LEU A 434 -1.81 -4.04 -17.96
C LEU A 434 -2.91 -3.58 -17.00
N THR A 435 -2.57 -2.99 -15.85
CA THR A 435 -3.55 -2.27 -15.02
C THR A 435 -4.00 -0.97 -15.67
N PHE A 436 -3.15 -0.38 -16.53
CA PHE A 436 -3.29 0.94 -17.13
C PHE A 436 -3.56 2.07 -16.12
N GLU A 437 -3.27 1.86 -14.84
CA GLU A 437 -3.45 2.89 -13.81
C GLU A 437 -2.17 3.74 -13.72
N PRO A 438 -2.28 5.08 -13.86
CA PRO A 438 -1.10 5.95 -13.93
C PRO A 438 -0.07 5.74 -12.82
N ASN A 439 -0.50 5.66 -11.56
CA ASN A 439 0.44 5.53 -10.44
C ASN A 439 1.11 4.14 -10.38
N ILE A 440 0.35 3.07 -10.62
CA ILE A 440 0.89 1.71 -10.72
C ILE A 440 1.89 1.61 -11.87
N VAL A 441 1.56 2.15 -13.04
CA VAL A 441 2.43 2.13 -14.23
C VAL A 441 3.77 2.84 -13.95
N ALA A 442 3.72 4.08 -13.44
CA ALA A 442 4.94 4.84 -13.12
C ALA A 442 5.80 4.13 -12.06
N LYS A 443 5.19 3.66 -10.97
CA LYS A 443 5.92 2.96 -9.89
C LYS A 443 6.48 1.62 -10.33
N THR A 444 5.76 0.88 -11.17
CA THR A 444 6.23 -0.38 -11.76
C THR A 444 7.47 -0.12 -12.63
N ALA A 445 7.44 0.92 -13.45
CA ALA A 445 8.60 1.30 -14.28
C ALA A 445 9.82 1.65 -13.41
N VAL A 446 9.65 2.46 -12.35
CA VAL A 446 10.73 2.80 -11.40
C VAL A 446 11.30 1.56 -10.71
N LEU A 447 10.43 0.66 -10.23
CA LEU A 447 10.85 -0.59 -9.58
C LEU A 447 11.65 -1.48 -10.54
N LEU A 448 11.17 -1.66 -11.78
CA LEU A 448 11.84 -2.47 -12.80
C LEU A 448 13.19 -1.86 -13.20
N SER A 449 13.30 -0.54 -13.34
CA SER A 449 14.58 0.15 -13.60
C SER A 449 15.61 -0.18 -12.52
N LEU A 450 15.20 -0.16 -11.24
CA LEU A 450 16.08 -0.53 -10.14
C LEU A 450 16.47 -2.01 -10.17
N LEU A 451 15.52 -2.93 -10.42
CA LEU A 451 15.74 -4.38 -10.40
C LEU A 451 16.60 -4.88 -11.56
N ILE A 452 16.38 -4.36 -12.76
CA ILE A 452 16.98 -4.84 -14.01
C ILE A 452 18.39 -4.27 -14.24
N THR A 453 18.70 -3.11 -13.67
CA THR A 453 20.06 -2.55 -13.74
C THR A 453 21.10 -3.57 -13.23
N ASP A 454 22.07 -3.88 -14.10
CA ASP A 454 23.11 -4.90 -13.91
C ASP A 454 22.57 -6.32 -13.58
N SER A 455 21.37 -6.67 -14.05
CA SER A 455 20.78 -7.98 -13.81
C SER A 455 21.15 -9.02 -14.88
N ILE A 456 21.25 -10.29 -14.48
CA ILE A 456 21.53 -11.42 -15.38
C ILE A 456 20.32 -11.73 -16.28
N VAL A 457 19.10 -11.40 -15.85
CA VAL A 457 17.87 -11.63 -16.63
C VAL A 457 17.67 -10.63 -17.76
N LEU A 458 18.44 -9.53 -17.77
CA LEU A 458 18.27 -8.40 -18.70
C LEU A 458 18.19 -8.82 -20.18
N PRO A 459 19.05 -9.72 -20.72
CA PRO A 459 18.97 -10.13 -22.11
C PRO A 459 17.69 -10.89 -22.49
N ARG A 460 16.99 -11.45 -21.51
CA ARG A 460 15.76 -12.23 -21.69
C ARG A 460 14.52 -11.49 -21.20
N LEU A 461 14.65 -10.22 -20.82
CA LEU A 461 13.55 -9.44 -20.25
C LEU A 461 12.36 -9.34 -21.21
N TYR A 462 12.63 -9.25 -22.52
CA TYR A 462 11.59 -9.22 -23.55
C TYR A 462 10.58 -10.37 -23.48
N LEU A 463 10.99 -11.55 -22.97
CA LEU A 463 10.11 -12.72 -22.81
C LEU A 463 8.95 -12.48 -21.82
N THR A 464 9.04 -11.46 -20.97
CA THR A 464 7.97 -11.11 -20.03
C THR A 464 6.83 -10.32 -20.67
N GLY A 465 6.99 -9.88 -21.93
CA GLY A 465 6.02 -9.00 -22.60
C GLY A 465 6.15 -7.52 -22.22
N ILE A 466 7.19 -7.13 -21.48
CA ILE A 466 7.36 -5.76 -20.95
C ILE A 466 7.18 -4.66 -22.00
N PHE A 467 7.73 -4.84 -23.20
CA PHE A 467 7.67 -3.84 -24.26
C PHE A 467 6.26 -3.72 -24.83
N PHE A 468 5.53 -4.84 -24.93
CA PHE A 468 4.14 -4.85 -25.38
C PHE A 468 3.24 -4.17 -24.35
N PHE A 469 3.31 -4.59 -23.08
CA PHE A 469 2.42 -4.09 -22.04
C PHE A 469 2.62 -2.61 -21.75
N ALA A 470 3.87 -2.14 -21.72
CA ALA A 470 4.17 -0.74 -21.46
C ALA A 470 3.81 0.17 -22.65
N LEU A 471 3.99 -0.27 -23.91
CA LEU A 471 3.61 0.53 -25.09
C LEU A 471 2.10 0.62 -25.34
N MET A 472 1.31 -0.31 -24.79
CA MET A 472 -0.16 -0.20 -24.79
C MET A 472 -0.67 0.92 -23.88
N TYR A 473 0.16 1.45 -22.98
CA TYR A 473 -0.26 2.50 -22.05
C TYR A 473 -0.52 3.83 -22.78
N SER A 474 -1.75 4.33 -22.66
CA SER A 474 -2.21 5.56 -23.33
C SER A 474 -2.08 6.83 -22.49
N GLY A 475 -1.74 6.74 -21.20
CA GLY A 475 -1.61 7.90 -20.32
C GLY A 475 -0.42 8.82 -20.65
N SER A 476 -0.35 9.96 -19.97
CA SER A 476 0.67 11.01 -20.22
C SER A 476 1.95 10.85 -19.37
N ASN A 477 1.91 10.10 -18.27
CA ASN A 477 3.07 9.82 -17.42
C ASN A 477 3.90 8.64 -17.96
N ILE A 478 4.51 8.88 -19.11
CA ILE A 478 5.33 7.90 -19.86
C ILE A 478 6.83 8.01 -19.57
N LEU A 479 7.25 9.07 -18.85
CA LEU A 479 8.67 9.39 -18.67
C LEU A 479 9.41 8.22 -18.02
N GLU A 480 8.84 7.66 -16.96
CA GLU A 480 9.42 6.53 -16.22
C GLU A 480 9.52 5.26 -17.10
N ILE A 481 8.56 5.05 -18.01
CA ILE A 481 8.59 3.95 -18.99
C ILE A 481 9.75 4.14 -19.95
N PHE A 482 9.93 5.34 -20.49
CA PHE A 482 10.99 5.60 -21.45
C PHE A 482 12.38 5.68 -20.81
N GLU A 483 12.49 6.10 -19.55
CA GLU A 483 13.72 5.93 -18.75
C GLU A 483 14.11 4.46 -18.62
N LEU A 484 13.13 3.60 -18.29
CA LEU A 484 13.33 2.16 -18.26
C LEU A 484 13.78 1.66 -19.64
N PHE A 485 13.06 2.00 -20.71
CA PHE A 485 13.36 1.55 -22.07
C PHE A 485 14.76 1.95 -22.50
N LYS A 486 15.18 3.19 -22.23
CA LYS A 486 16.52 3.69 -22.56
C LYS A 486 17.63 2.80 -21.98
N SER A 487 17.39 2.24 -20.81
CA SER A 487 18.35 1.36 -20.14
C SER A 487 18.37 -0.09 -20.65
N VAL A 488 17.29 -0.57 -21.29
CA VAL A 488 17.07 -2.01 -21.60
C VAL A 488 16.90 -2.38 -23.06
N HIS A 489 16.36 -1.50 -23.92
CA HIS A 489 15.87 -1.88 -25.26
C HIS A 489 16.95 -2.36 -26.24
N MET A 490 18.20 -1.93 -26.06
CA MET A 490 19.38 -2.35 -26.85
C MET A 490 20.13 -3.55 -26.27
N LYS A 491 19.69 -4.08 -25.13
CA LYS A 491 20.40 -5.13 -24.38
C LYS A 491 19.64 -6.47 -24.40
N GLN A 492 18.73 -6.66 -25.35
CA GLN A 492 17.87 -7.84 -25.47
C GLN A 492 18.49 -8.86 -26.46
N ALA A 493 18.46 -10.15 -26.11
CA ALA A 493 18.92 -11.25 -26.94
C ALA A 493 17.75 -11.89 -27.72
N PHE A 494 17.16 -11.12 -28.64
CA PHE A 494 16.00 -11.54 -29.44
C PHE A 494 16.37 -11.96 -30.87
N CYS A 495 17.46 -11.42 -31.43
CA CYS A 495 17.94 -11.78 -32.77
C CYS A 495 19.26 -12.56 -32.71
N SER A 496 19.41 -13.53 -33.61
CA SER A 496 20.71 -14.14 -33.90
C SER A 496 21.61 -13.11 -34.61
N VAL A 497 22.93 -13.21 -34.39
CA VAL A 497 23.99 -12.25 -34.77
C VAL A 497 24.02 -11.86 -36.26
N GLN A 498 23.23 -12.50 -37.12
CA GLN A 498 23.32 -12.39 -38.58
C GLN A 498 22.50 -11.25 -39.21
N ILE A 499 21.79 -10.45 -38.41
CA ILE A 499 20.98 -9.33 -38.94
C ILE A 499 21.84 -8.05 -39.01
N ARG A 500 21.92 -7.48 -40.23
CA ARG A 500 22.72 -6.32 -40.63
C ARG A 500 22.77 -5.22 -39.54
N GLU A 501 23.99 -4.78 -39.24
CA GLU A 501 24.40 -3.97 -38.07
C GLU A 501 23.92 -2.50 -38.06
N THR A 502 22.68 -2.21 -38.45
CA THR A 502 22.14 -0.86 -38.25
C THR A 502 21.69 -0.68 -36.80
N LEU A 503 21.72 0.56 -36.30
CA LEU A 503 21.31 0.85 -34.92
C LEU A 503 19.87 0.41 -34.61
N PRO A 504 18.87 0.61 -35.50
CA PRO A 504 17.49 0.21 -35.22
C PRO A 504 17.31 -1.29 -35.09
N THR A 505 17.95 -2.10 -35.93
CA THR A 505 17.78 -3.57 -35.95
C THR A 505 18.31 -4.25 -34.68
N ARG A 506 19.16 -3.56 -33.91
CA ARG A 506 19.62 -4.01 -32.59
C ARG A 506 18.59 -3.80 -31.47
N SER A 507 17.58 -2.98 -31.71
CA SER A 507 16.55 -2.71 -30.71
C SER A 507 15.37 -3.67 -30.83
N ILE A 508 14.93 -4.21 -29.69
CA ILE A 508 13.66 -4.96 -29.62
C ILE A 508 12.45 -4.12 -30.06
N LEU A 509 12.56 -2.79 -30.01
CA LEU A 509 11.51 -1.87 -30.44
C LEU A 509 11.36 -1.81 -31.96
N HIS A 510 12.28 -2.39 -32.75
CA HIS A 510 12.26 -2.34 -34.21
C HIS A 510 11.00 -2.93 -34.84
N SER A 511 10.40 -3.96 -34.23
CA SER A 511 9.14 -4.51 -34.72
C SER A 511 7.92 -3.67 -34.34
N LEU A 512 8.05 -2.76 -33.37
CA LEU A 512 6.95 -1.99 -32.79
C LEU A 512 6.93 -0.54 -33.26
N LEU A 513 8.10 0.10 -33.39
CA LEU A 513 8.24 1.51 -33.71
C LEU A 513 8.97 1.71 -35.05
N PRO A 514 8.64 2.79 -35.80
CA PRO A 514 9.40 3.17 -36.98
C PRO A 514 10.89 3.38 -36.69
N GLU A 515 11.77 3.10 -37.66
CA GLU A 515 13.22 3.27 -37.50
C GLU A 515 13.60 4.70 -37.08
N ALA A 516 12.91 5.70 -37.63
CA ALA A 516 13.08 7.11 -37.28
C ALA A 516 12.87 7.38 -35.79
N ALA A 517 11.84 6.78 -35.18
CA ALA A 517 11.54 6.94 -33.76
C ALA A 517 12.67 6.36 -32.88
N ILE A 518 13.26 5.23 -33.27
CA ILE A 518 14.37 4.60 -32.55
C ILE A 518 15.63 5.45 -32.65
N TYR A 519 15.94 5.99 -33.85
CA TYR A 519 17.03 6.94 -34.00
C TYR A 519 16.80 8.20 -33.16
N TYR A 520 15.60 8.75 -33.19
CA TYR A 520 15.27 9.94 -32.41
C TYR A 520 15.47 9.70 -30.91
N PHE A 521 14.94 8.58 -30.40
CA PHE A 521 15.09 8.17 -29.01
C PHE A 521 16.55 8.01 -28.58
N GLU A 522 17.40 7.47 -29.47
CA GLU A 522 18.81 7.29 -29.15
C GLU A 522 19.60 8.59 -29.12
N ASN A 523 19.30 9.54 -30.02
CA ASN A 523 20.09 10.76 -30.18
C ASN A 523 19.63 11.93 -29.27
N TYR A 524 18.33 12.09 -29.03
CA TYR A 524 17.78 13.26 -28.31
C TYR A 524 17.39 12.99 -26.85
N GLY A 525 17.40 11.73 -26.42
CA GLY A 525 17.11 11.34 -25.04
C GLY A 525 15.63 11.21 -24.72
N VAL A 526 15.36 10.87 -23.45
CA VAL A 526 14.06 10.38 -22.98
C VAL A 526 12.99 11.49 -22.95
N GLU A 527 13.34 12.68 -22.47
CA GLU A 527 12.40 13.80 -22.35
C GLU A 527 11.85 14.23 -23.71
N ARG A 528 12.75 14.46 -24.68
CA ARG A 528 12.38 14.83 -26.07
C ARG A 528 11.58 13.74 -26.76
N PHE A 529 11.95 12.48 -26.57
CA PHE A 529 11.19 11.38 -27.14
C PHE A 529 9.79 11.26 -26.53
N SER A 530 9.64 11.56 -25.24
CA SER A 530 8.34 11.56 -24.56
C SER A 530 7.41 12.64 -25.10
N GLU A 531 7.94 13.84 -25.38
CA GLU A 531 7.21 14.91 -26.08
C GLU A 531 6.69 14.42 -27.44
N ILE A 532 7.54 13.73 -28.20
CA ILE A 532 7.17 13.21 -29.52
C ILE A 532 6.14 12.12 -29.45
N PHE A 533 6.34 11.16 -28.55
CA PHE A 533 5.46 10.01 -28.44
C PHE A 533 4.01 10.40 -28.12
N LEU A 534 3.80 11.47 -27.34
CA LEU A 534 2.48 12.00 -27.00
C LEU A 534 1.94 13.04 -27.98
N GLY A 535 2.78 13.64 -28.81
CA GLY A 535 2.43 14.76 -29.67
C GLY A 535 2.25 14.39 -31.14
N GLU A 536 2.21 15.45 -31.96
CA GLU A 536 2.03 15.40 -33.41
C GLU A 536 3.27 16.00 -34.05
N PHE A 537 4.02 15.19 -34.77
CA PHE A 537 5.30 15.58 -35.37
C PHE A 537 5.34 15.13 -36.82
N ASP A 538 5.64 16.08 -37.69
CA ASP A 538 5.73 15.87 -39.12
C ASP A 538 6.85 16.76 -39.67
N ASN A 539 8.06 16.19 -39.67
CA ASN A 539 9.28 16.84 -40.12
C ASN A 539 10.25 15.82 -40.75
N PRO A 540 11.35 16.27 -41.40
CA PRO A 540 12.27 15.36 -42.07
C PRO A 540 12.91 14.29 -41.17
N GLU A 541 12.99 14.47 -39.85
CA GLU A 541 13.60 13.49 -38.94
C GLU A 541 12.60 12.51 -38.34
N ILE A 542 11.35 12.94 -38.14
CA ILE A 542 10.33 12.12 -37.50
C ILE A 542 8.94 12.46 -38.03
N ILE A 543 8.21 11.41 -38.37
CA ILE A 543 6.79 11.43 -38.71
C ILE A 543 6.11 10.54 -37.68
N TRP A 544 5.36 11.14 -36.77
CA TRP A 544 4.64 10.47 -35.71
C TRP A 544 3.39 11.26 -35.36
N ASN A 545 2.24 10.58 -35.33
CA ASN A 545 0.96 11.19 -35.05
C ASN A 545 0.11 10.29 -34.14
N THR A 546 -1.00 10.84 -33.63
CA THR A 546 -1.93 10.12 -32.76
C THR A 546 -2.52 8.89 -33.47
N GLU A 547 -2.70 8.92 -34.79
CA GLU A 547 -3.21 7.77 -35.55
C GLU A 547 -2.20 6.61 -35.59
N MET A 548 -0.93 6.88 -35.84
CA MET A 548 0.17 5.91 -35.80
C MET A 548 0.32 5.34 -34.39
N ARG A 549 0.26 6.18 -33.35
CA ARG A 549 0.28 5.73 -31.95
C ARG A 549 -0.91 4.81 -31.65
N ARG A 550 -2.13 5.21 -32.01
CA ARG A 550 -3.34 4.40 -31.81
C ARG A 550 -3.21 3.06 -32.55
N TYR A 551 -2.80 3.09 -33.81
CA TYR A 551 -2.63 1.89 -34.63
C TYR A 551 -1.59 0.93 -34.03
N MET A 552 -0.47 1.46 -33.51
CA MET A 552 0.51 0.66 -32.77
C MET A 552 -0.12 -0.03 -31.57
N ILE A 553 -0.85 0.73 -30.74
CA ILE A 553 -1.52 0.19 -29.54
C ILE A 553 -2.54 -0.89 -29.94
N GLU A 554 -3.36 -0.68 -30.96
CA GLU A 554 -4.36 -1.64 -31.45
C GLU A 554 -3.71 -2.95 -31.92
N ARG A 555 -2.61 -2.86 -32.68
CA ARG A 555 -1.86 -4.02 -33.15
C ARG A 555 -1.27 -4.82 -31.99
N ILE A 556 -0.67 -4.15 -31.01
CA ILE A 556 -0.12 -4.81 -29.82
C ILE A 556 -1.26 -5.43 -29.00
N ALA A 557 -2.38 -4.70 -28.82
CA ALA A 557 -3.54 -5.17 -28.07
C ALA A 557 -4.15 -6.43 -28.68
N SER A 558 -4.25 -6.50 -30.01
CA SER A 558 -4.69 -7.69 -30.72
C SER A 558 -3.72 -8.86 -30.52
N HIS A 559 -2.41 -8.61 -30.58
CA HIS A 559 -1.37 -9.64 -30.36
C HIS A 559 -1.40 -10.23 -28.95
N VAL A 560 -1.70 -9.42 -27.92
CA VAL A 560 -1.76 -9.87 -26.53
C VAL A 560 -3.19 -10.14 -26.04
N ALA A 561 -4.19 -10.07 -26.92
CA ALA A 561 -5.62 -10.16 -26.56
C ALA A 561 -5.89 -11.46 -25.80
N ASP A 562 -5.40 -12.59 -26.32
CA ASP A 562 -5.54 -13.91 -25.72
C ASP A 562 -5.10 -13.94 -24.26
N PHE A 563 -4.06 -13.21 -23.88
CA PHE A 563 -3.57 -13.16 -22.50
C PHE A 563 -4.25 -12.08 -21.66
N SER A 564 -4.39 -10.86 -22.19
CA SER A 564 -4.87 -9.70 -21.43
C SER A 564 -6.28 -9.88 -20.89
N VAL A 565 -7.17 -10.57 -21.62
CA VAL A 565 -8.55 -10.86 -21.19
C VAL A 565 -8.64 -11.92 -20.09
N ARG A 566 -7.63 -12.79 -19.98
CA ARG A 566 -7.56 -13.86 -18.98
C ARG A 566 -7.11 -13.33 -17.61
N LEU A 567 -6.32 -12.26 -17.59
CA LEU A 567 -5.67 -11.75 -16.39
C LEU A 567 -6.64 -11.29 -15.28
N PRO A 568 -7.77 -10.60 -15.58
CA PRO A 568 -8.79 -10.33 -14.57
C PRO A 568 -9.48 -11.59 -14.01
N SER A 569 -9.40 -12.72 -14.71
CA SER A 569 -9.93 -13.99 -14.22
C SER A 569 -8.92 -14.79 -13.40
N ASN A 570 -7.64 -14.79 -13.81
CA ASN A 570 -6.55 -15.51 -13.17
C ASN A 570 -5.32 -14.60 -13.09
N VAL A 571 -5.10 -13.96 -11.94
CA VAL A 571 -3.97 -13.04 -11.73
C VAL A 571 -2.61 -13.76 -11.68
N GLN A 572 -2.63 -15.09 -11.58
CA GLN A 572 -1.44 -15.95 -11.59
C GLN A 572 -1.06 -16.44 -12.99
N ALA A 573 -1.84 -16.10 -14.03
CA ALA A 573 -1.49 -16.44 -15.40
C ALA A 573 -0.16 -15.78 -15.80
N VAL A 574 0.74 -16.54 -16.42
CA VAL A 574 2.03 -16.04 -16.90
C VAL A 574 1.98 -15.90 -18.42
N TYR A 575 2.32 -14.71 -18.92
CA TYR A 575 2.41 -14.44 -20.35
C TYR A 575 3.45 -15.33 -21.02
N GLN A 576 3.07 -15.94 -22.14
CA GLN A 576 3.98 -16.70 -22.98
C GLN A 576 4.36 -15.83 -24.17
N TYR A 577 5.64 -15.49 -24.28
CA TYR A 577 6.12 -14.61 -25.34
C TYR A 577 5.95 -15.25 -26.72
N CYS A 578 5.20 -14.55 -27.58
CA CYS A 578 5.17 -14.79 -29.01
C CYS A 578 5.79 -13.57 -29.74
N PRO A 579 6.76 -13.76 -30.66
CA PRO A 579 7.27 -12.69 -31.52
C PRO A 579 6.14 -12.05 -32.33
N MET A 580 6.11 -10.73 -32.35
CA MET A 580 5.14 -9.96 -33.14
C MET A 580 5.74 -9.60 -34.51
N VAL A 581 4.93 -9.71 -35.56
CA VAL A 581 5.30 -9.22 -36.90
C VAL A 581 5.47 -7.70 -36.86
N SER A 582 6.47 -7.20 -37.59
CA SER A 582 6.74 -5.75 -37.65
C SER A 582 5.52 -4.96 -38.10
N ILE A 583 5.19 -3.91 -37.34
CA ILE A 583 4.05 -3.04 -37.63
C ILE A 583 4.34 -2.21 -38.88
N VAL A 584 3.52 -2.38 -39.91
CA VAL A 584 3.58 -1.59 -41.15
C VAL A 584 2.67 -0.38 -41.01
N TYR A 585 3.27 0.81 -41.02
CA TYR A 585 2.57 2.09 -40.90
C TYR A 585 2.24 2.65 -42.30
N GLU A 586 0.94 2.74 -42.63
CA GLU A 586 0.46 3.26 -43.93
C GLU A 586 0.94 4.70 -44.19
N HIS A 587 0.99 5.55 -43.16
CA HIS A 587 1.49 6.93 -43.26
C HIS A 587 2.94 7.01 -43.76
N LEU A 588 3.74 5.95 -43.57
CA LEU A 588 5.14 5.89 -43.97
C LEU A 588 5.38 5.15 -45.29
N LYS A 589 4.33 4.60 -45.93
CA LYS A 589 4.45 3.75 -47.12
C LYS A 589 5.15 4.43 -48.31
N ASN A 590 4.99 5.75 -48.42
CA ASN A 590 5.57 6.57 -49.49
C ASN A 590 6.82 7.33 -49.04
N GLU A 591 7.34 7.04 -47.84
CA GLU A 591 8.50 7.70 -47.27
C GLU A 591 9.69 6.73 -47.26
N LEU A 592 10.79 7.16 -47.87
CA LEU A 592 12.04 6.40 -47.84
C LEU A 592 12.92 6.96 -46.72
N PHE A 593 13.18 6.15 -45.70
CA PHE A 593 14.02 6.53 -44.57
C PHE A 593 15.49 6.18 -44.85
N CYS A 594 16.36 7.17 -44.76
CA CYS A 594 17.81 7.03 -44.89
C CYS A 594 18.52 7.69 -43.71
N HIS A 595 19.27 6.88 -42.95
CA HIS A 595 20.00 7.27 -41.73
C HIS A 595 19.14 7.91 -40.64
N LYS A 596 18.83 9.21 -40.77
CA LYS A 596 18.07 10.02 -39.81
C LYS A 596 16.91 10.76 -40.46
N TYR A 597 16.74 10.63 -41.78
CA TYR A 597 15.87 11.50 -42.54
C TYR A 597 14.92 10.73 -43.46
N TYR A 598 13.67 11.17 -43.49
CA TYR A 598 12.70 10.82 -44.52
C TYR A 598 12.97 11.65 -45.77
N LEU A 599 13.37 10.99 -46.86
CA LEU A 599 13.88 11.70 -48.05
C LEU A 599 12.84 12.58 -48.73
N LYS A 600 11.57 12.18 -48.76
CA LYS A 600 10.53 12.99 -49.39
C LYS A 600 10.28 14.29 -48.61
N HIS A 601 10.28 14.23 -47.27
CA HIS A 601 10.19 15.42 -46.43
C HIS A 601 11.45 16.27 -46.50
N LEU A 602 12.64 15.65 -46.54
CA LEU A 602 13.90 16.38 -46.69
C LEU A 602 13.99 17.13 -48.03
N CYS A 603 13.39 16.58 -49.09
CA CYS A 603 13.33 17.21 -50.42
C CYS A 603 12.23 18.28 -50.55
N ASP A 604 11.33 18.40 -49.59
CA ASP A 604 10.29 19.44 -49.59
C ASP A 604 10.86 20.78 -49.08
N THR A 605 11.50 21.51 -50.01
CA THR A 605 12.12 22.81 -49.75
C THR A 605 11.10 23.92 -49.51
N ILE A 606 9.81 23.69 -49.79
CA ILE A 606 8.74 24.66 -49.53
C ILE A 606 8.35 24.60 -48.06
N ARG A 607 8.15 23.39 -47.53
CA ARG A 607 7.74 23.18 -46.14
C ARG A 607 8.90 23.23 -45.16
N PHE A 608 10.09 22.75 -45.57
CA PHE A 608 11.28 22.68 -44.71
C PHE A 608 12.48 23.33 -45.39
N PRO A 609 12.46 24.67 -45.56
CA PRO A 609 13.60 25.38 -46.13
C PRO A 609 14.83 25.24 -45.21
N ASP A 610 15.99 24.94 -45.81
CA ASP A 610 17.30 24.87 -45.15
C ASP A 610 17.37 23.94 -43.91
N TRP A 611 16.68 22.79 -43.94
CA TRP A 611 16.71 21.84 -42.83
C TRP A 611 18.15 21.35 -42.52
N PRO A 612 18.62 21.44 -41.27
CA PRO A 612 19.99 21.10 -40.93
C PRO A 612 20.23 19.58 -41.05
N ILE A 613 21.26 19.19 -41.81
CA ILE A 613 21.65 17.79 -41.98
C ILE A 613 22.80 17.45 -41.03
N VAL A 614 22.50 16.60 -40.06
CA VAL A 614 23.46 16.01 -39.12
C VAL A 614 24.10 14.79 -39.78
N GLU A 615 25.44 14.73 -39.80
CA GLU A 615 26.23 13.65 -40.40
C GLU A 615 25.97 13.44 -41.92
N PRO A 616 26.22 14.45 -42.77
CA PRO A 616 25.91 14.40 -44.20
C PRO A 616 26.57 13.23 -44.96
N VAL A 617 27.78 12.83 -44.53
CA VAL A 617 28.49 11.68 -45.13
C VAL A 617 27.74 10.36 -44.89
N LYS A 618 27.22 10.15 -43.68
CA LYS A 618 26.46 8.93 -43.35
C LYS A 618 25.12 8.89 -44.07
N LEU A 619 24.45 10.05 -44.17
CA LEU A 619 23.23 10.18 -44.97
C LEU A 619 23.49 9.80 -46.43
N LEU A 620 24.51 10.39 -47.07
CA LEU A 620 24.85 10.09 -48.46
C LEU A 620 25.15 8.60 -48.68
N GLN A 621 25.92 7.99 -47.77
CA GLN A 621 26.20 6.55 -47.81
C GLN A 621 24.92 5.71 -47.70
N SER A 622 24.03 6.05 -46.75
CA SER A 622 22.74 5.36 -46.59
C SER A 622 21.87 5.52 -47.84
N CYS A 623 21.78 6.71 -48.42
CA CYS A 623 21.04 6.95 -49.66
C CYS A 623 21.60 6.10 -50.82
N LEU A 624 22.92 6.03 -50.97
CA LEU A 624 23.56 5.21 -52.00
C LEU A 624 23.29 3.72 -51.81
N VAL A 625 23.32 3.21 -50.57
CA VAL A 625 23.00 1.80 -50.26
C VAL A 625 21.54 1.51 -50.55
N THR A 626 20.62 2.37 -50.09
CA THR A 626 19.19 2.17 -50.34
C THR A 626 18.86 2.30 -51.82
N TRP A 627 19.48 3.23 -52.55
CA TRP A 627 19.30 3.36 -54.00
C TRP A 627 19.76 2.10 -54.75
N LYS A 628 20.93 1.55 -54.40
CA LYS A 628 21.39 0.26 -54.94
C LYS A 628 20.40 -0.86 -54.66
N ALA A 629 19.91 -0.98 -53.43
CA ALA A 629 18.94 -2.01 -53.05
C ALA A 629 17.61 -1.86 -53.81
N GLN A 630 17.14 -0.64 -54.05
CA GLN A 630 15.94 -0.39 -54.86
C GLN A 630 16.16 -0.73 -56.34
N MET A 631 17.39 -0.54 -56.86
CA MET A 631 17.73 -0.88 -58.24
C MET A 631 17.89 -2.39 -58.47
N GLU A 632 18.31 -3.12 -57.44
CA GLU A 632 18.40 -4.59 -57.45
C GLU A 632 17.03 -5.27 -57.23
N ARG A 633 15.99 -4.51 -56.85
CA ARG A 633 14.65 -5.05 -56.62
C ARG A 633 14.05 -5.55 -57.93
N LYS A 634 14.03 -6.87 -58.11
CA LYS A 634 13.30 -7.51 -59.21
C LYS A 634 11.81 -7.26 -59.03
N ASP A 635 11.10 -6.98 -60.12
CA ASP A 635 9.64 -6.94 -60.08
C ASP A 635 9.11 -8.30 -59.59
N PRO A 636 8.07 -8.32 -58.74
CA PRO A 636 7.50 -9.57 -58.26
C PRO A 636 7.07 -10.42 -59.48
N LEU A 637 7.53 -11.68 -59.51
CA LEU A 637 7.27 -12.62 -60.62
C LEU A 637 5.77 -12.91 -60.82
N MET A 638 4.95 -12.68 -59.80
CA MET A 638 3.51 -12.87 -59.84
C MET A 638 2.78 -11.73 -59.13
N THR A 639 1.60 -11.37 -59.63
CA THR A 639 0.70 -10.43 -58.96
C THR A 639 0.04 -11.08 -57.74
N VAL A 640 -0.53 -10.28 -56.83
CA VAL A 640 -1.27 -10.82 -55.66
C VAL A 640 -2.42 -11.71 -56.12
N GLU A 641 -3.06 -11.35 -57.23
CA GLU A 641 -4.13 -12.13 -57.88
C GLU A 641 -3.61 -13.50 -58.34
N GLN A 642 -2.48 -13.54 -59.04
CA GLN A 642 -1.84 -14.79 -59.44
C GLN A 642 -1.41 -15.65 -58.24
N ALA A 643 -0.95 -15.01 -57.15
CA ALA A 643 -0.63 -15.72 -55.93
C ALA A 643 -1.88 -16.33 -55.27
N CYS A 644 -3.00 -15.60 -55.24
CA CYS A 644 -4.29 -16.10 -54.76
C CYS A 644 -4.79 -17.27 -55.61
N ASP A 645 -4.68 -17.17 -56.94
CA ASP A 645 -5.03 -18.23 -57.88
C ASP A 645 -4.19 -19.50 -57.65
N VAL A 646 -2.87 -19.35 -57.46
CA VAL A 646 -1.95 -20.47 -57.19
C VAL A 646 -2.21 -21.10 -55.82
N LEU A 647 -2.60 -20.29 -54.82
CA LEU A 647 -2.90 -20.75 -53.47
C LEU A 647 -4.34 -21.24 -53.30
N GLU A 648 -5.17 -21.20 -54.35
CA GLU A 648 -6.58 -21.59 -54.34
C GLU A 648 -7.41 -20.87 -53.24
N ILE A 649 -7.07 -19.62 -52.95
CA ILE A 649 -7.74 -18.78 -51.95
C ILE A 649 -8.34 -17.55 -52.61
N THR A 650 -9.47 -17.08 -52.08
CA THR A 650 -10.03 -15.82 -52.56
C THR A 650 -9.19 -14.65 -52.06
N TYR A 651 -9.26 -13.51 -52.75
CA TYR A 651 -8.56 -12.30 -52.32
C TYR A 651 -8.99 -11.81 -50.92
N ASP A 652 -10.26 -12.01 -50.57
CA ASP A 652 -10.79 -11.68 -49.24
C ASP A 652 -10.23 -12.63 -48.17
N ASP A 653 -10.13 -13.94 -48.48
CA ASP A 653 -9.48 -14.91 -47.60
C ASP A 653 -8.00 -14.62 -47.44
N TRP A 654 -7.28 -14.25 -48.51
CA TRP A 654 -5.88 -13.83 -48.43
C TRP A 654 -5.71 -12.64 -47.49
N LYS A 655 -6.57 -11.62 -47.62
CA LYS A 655 -6.53 -10.44 -46.75
C LYS A 655 -6.80 -10.84 -45.30
N TYR A 656 -7.74 -11.75 -45.07
CA TYR A 656 -8.03 -12.29 -43.74
C TYR A 656 -6.87 -13.10 -43.18
N ILE A 657 -6.29 -14.02 -43.95
CA ILE A 657 -5.16 -14.89 -43.59
C ILE A 657 -3.89 -14.05 -43.34
N VAL A 658 -3.60 -13.04 -44.15
CA VAL A 658 -2.44 -12.15 -43.89
C VAL A 658 -2.66 -11.34 -42.60
N ILE A 659 -3.90 -11.00 -42.27
CA ILE A 659 -4.24 -10.29 -41.03
C ILE A 659 -4.23 -11.22 -39.80
N THR A 660 -4.68 -12.47 -39.92
CA THR A 660 -4.82 -13.43 -38.80
C THR A 660 -3.65 -14.41 -38.66
N HIS A 661 -3.03 -14.84 -39.76
CA HIS A 661 -2.00 -15.89 -39.81
C HIS A 661 -0.58 -15.36 -40.01
N ALA A 662 -0.37 -14.07 -40.31
CA ALA A 662 0.96 -13.47 -40.15
C ALA A 662 1.46 -13.63 -38.69
N VAL A 663 0.54 -13.76 -37.72
CA VAL A 663 0.83 -14.04 -36.30
C VAL A 663 1.37 -15.46 -36.07
N ASN A 664 1.23 -16.43 -36.99
CA ASN A 664 1.61 -17.84 -36.78
C ASN A 664 2.55 -18.46 -37.83
N LEU A 665 2.80 -17.81 -38.97
CA LEU A 665 3.54 -18.44 -40.09
C LEU A 665 5.08 -18.46 -39.96
N HIS A 666 5.67 -17.77 -38.99
CA HIS A 666 7.13 -17.86 -38.76
C HIS A 666 7.60 -19.08 -37.96
N TYR A 667 6.67 -19.89 -37.43
CA TYR A 667 7.00 -21.10 -36.66
C TYR A 667 7.11 -22.39 -37.48
N TYR A 668 6.79 -22.37 -38.79
CA TYR A 668 6.79 -23.57 -39.64
C TYR A 668 7.82 -23.58 -40.78
N PHE A 669 8.58 -22.49 -40.99
CA PHE A 669 9.66 -22.47 -41.97
C PHE A 669 10.94 -21.88 -41.36
N PRO A 670 11.97 -22.70 -41.06
CA PRO A 670 13.31 -22.16 -40.93
C PRO A 670 13.69 -21.66 -42.33
N LEU A 671 14.01 -20.37 -42.44
CA LEU A 671 14.64 -19.82 -43.63
C LEU A 671 16.03 -20.49 -43.77
N GLU A 672 16.05 -21.67 -44.38
CA GLU A 672 17.25 -22.24 -44.97
C GLU A 672 17.63 -21.33 -46.13
N GLY A 673 18.74 -20.62 -45.93
CA GLY A 673 19.42 -19.93 -47.01
C GLY A 673 19.92 -20.94 -48.03
N GLN A 674 19.17 -21.14 -49.10
CA GLN A 674 19.70 -21.61 -50.37
C GLN A 674 19.03 -20.87 -51.53
N SER A 675 19.89 -20.31 -52.36
CA SER A 675 19.65 -19.67 -53.64
C SER A 675 18.73 -20.44 -54.58
N ILE A 676 17.65 -19.78 -55.03
CA ILE A 676 17.10 -19.87 -56.39
C ILE A 676 16.74 -18.44 -56.84
#